data_AF-A0A2V5TXS5-F1
#
_entry.id   AF-A0A2V5TXS5-F1
#
_cell.length_a   1.000
_cell.length_b   1.000
_cell.length_c   1.000
_cell.angle_alpha   90.00
_cell.angle_beta   90.00
_cell.angle_gamma   90.00
#
_symmetry.space_group_name_H-M   'P 1'
#
loop_
_entity.id
_entity.type
_entity.pdbx_description
1 polymer ?
#
loop_
_entity_poly.entity_id
_entity_poly.type
_entity_poly.pdbx_seq_one_letter_code
_entity_poly.pdbx_strand_id
1 'polypeptide(L)'
;MANSSGTIETVVVELGNALKPLKDLLGPQIFSNLRCLSASLGVEVPPAISGDAALLGKLTAASTKAGELEPLIANLAAAIAADSTPNIIASGAALIAKVAELATSLADVGTALHAAANSLPPSQRTALQDLANTLVTRAMEFMAVSYLNTRLPTLTTALSMLGLVDIDPAPDVGLEINHAPTEPVPRRFYLDRVPQIAIHPDQYFQQLFKWGANDFDGVFLLEKAQALIERLGANAAIYQQPGQPPVLEAFVLSATVDTSVSPPGLKFELALPGAATFEDSVNFSDLWKGTVKVTANYEAGMEVNVRPPFVVNAIPPTGNVDLKLLLGIKAQNTDGTPVTLLAVAGGTRLQAKSIGGSVGVDAHLSTSGGEIKPEVQLEVEDGKLIVDFSQGDGLIQKLLAGVKLEAKFPLTATWNPKDGLRVTGDAGLEVFIPLHQNLAIVDLNGLYFSLGIGSDSALHIGLAAQLTAHLGPIVATLDRIGADAAISFPPNGSGRLGMADFHLDFVPPKGVGLALDAGVIKGGGFLSVDAAKGEYAGALELTFQDVIALKAIGIINTKLPDGSPGFALLILVTAEFMPIQLGFGFTLVGVGGLLGLNRRLDTEALRVGVRTGALNSVLFPQDIIANITRIISDIKDIFPLAVEHFVIGPMGKLGWGTPTLLSLEIGVIIDLPTPAIVIAGVLQASLPAEDLAILHLQVNFAGGIDFQKGLIWFDASLYDSHLLIYTLTGDMALRIGWGDQAIFILTVGGFHPSFSEIPPDLRNLRRLSISLLSGDNPRLTCATYFAITSNTVQNGSRVELYAEGCGLNIYGFLGYDLLVQFNPFHFIADLDAGLALRDGTDELMGIHVHGELSGPNPFRARGEASIDLFFFSISIDFDVTWGDDAAPQIEAEVDVQPLIEDALKDDRNWLATLPANTHQNVTLKKLELPPEQIVMNPFAVLSVSQKIVPLGFEINKFGNQKPKGTTRFDLTSGDSATEEVREEFAIANFQHLSDDEKLARKSFEQMRSGLRFSTGDSSQTGANVDKDVTYELSYVHRKRGLTIRAGLVRLFGSVFSMFSGAGAVTKNKFAVSRRIGGTPIAKVDVEEPEFRVVNGTDLTLHGEGLSAKSEAEAWQLHDELVAEDPSLQGRLQVMSSYELSEAA
;
A
#
# COMPACT_ATOMS: atom_id res chain seq x y z
N MET A 1 -30.71 -9.15 -43.82
CA MET A 1 -29.69 -9.99 -44.49
C MET A 1 -28.35 -9.45 -44.04
N ALA A 2 -27.51 -10.26 -43.43
CA ALA A 2 -26.26 -9.82 -42.82
C ALA A 2 -25.15 -9.81 -43.88
N ASN A 3 -24.50 -8.68 -44.13
CA ASN A 3 -23.26 -8.67 -44.90
C ASN A 3 -22.23 -9.53 -44.15
N SER A 4 -21.71 -10.56 -44.81
CA SER A 4 -20.74 -11.53 -44.28
C SER A 4 -19.28 -11.10 -44.41
N SER A 5 -19.03 -9.89 -44.93
CA SER A 5 -17.70 -9.32 -44.97
C SER A 5 -17.17 -9.08 -43.56
N GLY A 6 -16.03 -9.69 -43.22
CA GLY A 6 -15.32 -9.36 -42.00
C GLY A 6 -14.68 -7.95 -42.06
N THR A 7 -14.31 -7.43 -40.90
CA THR A 7 -13.70 -6.10 -40.78
C THR A 7 -12.35 -6.04 -41.47
N ILE A 8 -11.56 -7.11 -41.38
CA ILE A 8 -10.23 -7.20 -42.01
C ILE A 8 -10.37 -7.10 -43.53
N GLU A 9 -11.32 -7.81 -44.12
CA GLU A 9 -11.53 -7.83 -45.57
C GLU A 9 -12.02 -6.47 -46.07
N THR A 10 -12.88 -5.80 -45.30
CA THR A 10 -13.32 -4.44 -45.59
C THR A 10 -12.16 -3.45 -45.52
N VAL A 11 -11.33 -3.52 -44.47
CA VAL A 11 -10.12 -2.68 -44.32
C VAL A 11 -9.14 -2.94 -45.45
N VAL A 12 -8.96 -4.19 -45.88
CA VAL A 12 -8.04 -4.56 -46.96
C VAL A 12 -8.55 -4.06 -48.33
N VAL A 13 -9.86 -4.07 -48.59
CA VAL A 13 -10.45 -3.45 -49.78
C VAL A 13 -10.20 -1.93 -49.78
N GLU A 14 -10.45 -1.27 -48.65
CA GLU A 14 -10.26 0.17 -48.49
C GLU A 14 -8.79 0.58 -48.61
N LEU A 15 -7.88 -0.20 -48.03
CA LEU A 15 -6.43 -0.03 -48.19
C LEU A 15 -6.02 -0.22 -49.65
N GLY A 16 -6.53 -1.25 -50.32
CA GLY A 16 -6.29 -1.47 -51.76
C GLY A 16 -6.76 -0.28 -52.61
N ASN A 17 -7.93 0.28 -52.31
CA ASN A 17 -8.46 1.46 -52.99
C ASN A 17 -7.59 2.70 -52.75
N ALA A 18 -7.10 2.90 -51.53
CA ALA A 18 -6.18 3.99 -51.20
C ALA A 18 -4.85 3.90 -51.95
N LEU A 19 -4.38 2.68 -52.24
CA LEU A 19 -3.11 2.43 -52.94
C LEU A 19 -3.23 2.40 -54.47
N LYS A 20 -4.44 2.34 -55.03
CA LYS A 20 -4.68 2.32 -56.47
C LYS A 20 -4.00 3.46 -57.25
N PRO A 21 -4.01 4.73 -56.77
CA PRO A 21 -3.37 5.85 -57.48
C PRO A 21 -1.84 5.69 -57.62
N LEU A 22 -1.22 4.82 -56.83
CA LEU A 22 0.24 4.61 -56.84
C LEU A 22 0.74 4.07 -58.19
N LYS A 23 -0.08 3.30 -58.92
CA LYS A 23 0.23 2.83 -60.28
C LYS A 23 0.55 3.99 -61.22
N ASP A 24 -0.31 5.01 -61.21
CA ASP A 24 -0.23 6.17 -62.10
C ASP A 24 0.88 7.12 -61.65
N LEU A 25 1.08 7.27 -60.34
CA LEU A 25 2.19 8.05 -59.77
C LEU A 25 3.57 7.45 -60.10
N LEU A 26 3.66 6.12 -60.18
CA LEU A 26 4.89 5.40 -60.55
C LEU A 26 4.94 5.03 -62.05
N GLY A 27 3.97 5.48 -62.86
CA GLY A 27 3.81 5.12 -64.27
C GLY A 27 4.70 5.90 -65.25
N PRO A 28 4.61 5.66 -66.58
CA PRO A 28 5.62 6.01 -67.61
C PRO A 28 6.14 7.46 -67.67
N GLN A 29 5.45 8.42 -67.06
CA GLN A 29 5.96 9.78 -66.81
C GLN A 29 6.71 9.88 -65.48
N ILE A 30 7.46 8.82 -65.14
CA ILE A 30 8.01 8.56 -63.80
C ILE A 30 8.75 9.77 -63.26
N PHE A 31 9.53 10.51 -64.04
CA PHE A 31 10.33 11.62 -63.51
C PHE A 31 9.57 12.93 -63.30
N SER A 32 8.56 13.26 -64.10
CA SER A 32 7.71 14.41 -63.76
C SER A 32 6.91 14.07 -62.51
N ASN A 33 6.39 12.84 -62.44
CA ASN A 33 5.58 12.38 -61.31
C ASN A 33 6.42 12.14 -60.07
N LEU A 34 7.67 11.68 -60.18
CA LEU A 34 8.58 11.45 -59.05
C LEU A 34 9.20 12.75 -58.56
N ARG A 35 9.42 13.75 -59.43
CA ARG A 35 9.79 15.09 -58.98
C ARG A 35 8.64 15.73 -58.20
N CYS A 36 7.41 15.63 -58.71
CA CYS A 36 6.21 16.07 -57.99
C CYS A 36 5.98 15.26 -56.70
N LEU A 37 6.10 13.93 -56.74
CA LEU A 37 5.88 13.03 -55.61
C LEU A 37 6.96 13.23 -54.55
N SER A 38 8.24 13.27 -54.93
CA SER A 38 9.34 13.49 -53.98
C SER A 38 9.26 14.88 -53.33
N ALA A 39 8.89 15.92 -54.11
CA ALA A 39 8.50 17.21 -53.55
C ALA A 39 7.33 17.04 -52.56
N SER A 40 6.24 16.35 -52.92
CA SER A 40 5.10 16.06 -52.03
C SER A 40 5.42 15.12 -50.85
N LEU A 41 6.57 14.44 -50.86
CA LEU A 41 7.10 13.66 -49.74
C LEU A 41 8.17 14.44 -48.92
N GLY A 42 8.44 15.69 -49.32
CA GLY A 42 9.27 16.66 -48.59
C GLY A 42 10.73 16.79 -49.05
N VAL A 43 11.17 16.10 -50.12
CA VAL A 43 12.55 16.17 -50.64
C VAL A 43 12.55 16.14 -52.16
N GLU A 44 13.00 17.21 -52.84
CA GLU A 44 13.07 17.23 -54.31
C GLU A 44 14.23 16.36 -54.82
N VAL A 45 13.95 15.46 -55.78
CA VAL A 45 14.97 14.63 -56.43
C VAL A 45 15.76 15.44 -57.47
N PRO A 46 17.10 15.59 -57.31
CA PRO A 46 17.92 16.36 -58.25
C PRO A 46 18.00 15.72 -59.65
N PRO A 47 18.10 16.53 -60.73
CA PRO A 47 18.27 16.03 -62.09
C PRO A 47 19.49 15.12 -62.31
N ALA A 48 20.49 15.18 -61.42
CA ALA A 48 21.71 14.37 -61.51
C ALA A 48 21.47 12.87 -61.28
N ILE A 49 20.40 12.50 -60.56
CA ILE A 49 20.04 11.10 -60.27
C ILE A 49 18.76 10.66 -60.99
N SER A 50 18.10 11.57 -61.71
CA SER A 50 16.87 11.31 -62.48
C SER A 50 17.11 10.52 -63.77
N GLY A 51 18.26 9.87 -63.94
CA GLY A 51 18.58 9.02 -65.10
C GLY A 51 19.19 7.68 -64.68
N ASP A 52 19.22 7.37 -63.38
CA ASP A 52 19.79 6.13 -62.86
C ASP A 52 18.96 4.90 -63.30
N ALA A 53 19.61 3.99 -64.02
CA ALA A 53 18.94 2.82 -64.60
C ALA A 53 18.44 1.81 -63.54
N ALA A 54 19.11 1.72 -62.39
CA ALA A 54 18.73 0.80 -61.32
C ALA A 54 17.49 1.32 -60.58
N LEU A 55 17.45 2.62 -60.27
CA LEU A 55 16.29 3.28 -59.68
C LEU A 55 15.05 3.17 -60.60
N LEU A 56 15.23 3.42 -61.90
CA LEU A 56 14.18 3.29 -62.92
C LEU A 56 13.59 1.88 -63.03
N GLY A 57 14.46 0.87 -62.99
CA GLY A 57 14.04 -0.53 -63.03
C GLY A 57 13.18 -0.90 -61.82
N LYS A 58 13.56 -0.45 -60.62
CA LYS A 58 12.81 -0.70 -59.38
C LYS A 58 11.48 0.03 -59.34
N LEU A 59 11.41 1.27 -59.83
CA LEU A 59 10.17 2.04 -59.92
C LEU A 59 9.16 1.40 -60.87
N THR A 60 9.61 0.93 -62.03
CA THR A 60 8.76 0.24 -63.00
C THR A 60 8.20 -1.07 -62.43
N ALA A 61 9.01 -1.81 -61.67
CA ALA A 61 8.58 -3.02 -60.97
C ALA A 61 7.51 -2.72 -59.90
N ALA A 62 7.67 -1.65 -59.13
CA ALA A 62 6.69 -1.19 -58.15
C ALA A 62 5.37 -0.74 -58.81
N SER A 63 5.43 0.02 -59.92
CA SER A 63 4.24 0.43 -60.70
C SER A 63 3.45 -0.77 -61.23
N THR A 64 4.16 -1.79 -61.73
CA THR A 64 3.54 -3.03 -62.23
C THR A 64 2.76 -3.74 -61.12
N LYS A 65 3.38 -3.92 -59.95
CA LYS A 65 2.72 -4.53 -58.79
C LYS A 65 1.54 -3.72 -58.27
N ALA A 66 1.63 -2.39 -58.28
CA ALA A 66 0.51 -1.52 -57.92
C ALA A 66 -0.67 -1.70 -58.89
N GLY A 67 -0.39 -1.91 -60.18
CA GLY A 67 -1.42 -2.20 -61.19
C GLY A 67 -2.14 -3.54 -61.02
N GLU A 68 -1.54 -4.50 -60.32
CA GLU A 68 -2.15 -5.81 -60.01
C GLU A 68 -3.15 -5.75 -58.84
N LEU A 69 -3.19 -4.66 -58.07
CA LEU A 69 -4.16 -4.50 -56.97
C LEU A 69 -5.59 -4.35 -57.47
N GLU A 70 -5.81 -3.61 -58.56
CA GLU A 70 -7.13 -3.33 -59.11
C GLU A 70 -7.98 -4.59 -59.43
N PRO A 71 -7.46 -5.61 -60.15
CA PRO A 71 -8.21 -6.85 -60.37
C PRO A 71 -8.43 -7.67 -59.08
N LEU A 72 -7.51 -7.63 -58.12
CA LEU A 72 -7.66 -8.34 -56.84
C LEU A 72 -8.73 -7.70 -55.94
N ILE A 73 -8.80 -6.36 -55.93
CA ILE A 73 -9.86 -5.61 -55.24
C ILE A 73 -11.21 -5.93 -55.86
N ALA A 74 -11.31 -5.96 -57.20
CA ALA A 74 -12.56 -6.30 -57.88
C ALA A 74 -13.02 -7.74 -57.57
N ASN A 75 -12.09 -8.70 -57.48
CA ASN A 75 -12.39 -10.08 -57.10
C ASN A 75 -12.89 -10.19 -55.65
N LEU A 76 -12.23 -9.50 -54.71
CA LEU A 76 -12.66 -9.48 -53.31
C LEU A 76 -14.02 -8.80 -53.15
N ALA A 77 -14.26 -7.67 -53.82
CA ALA A 77 -15.55 -6.98 -53.83
C ALA A 77 -16.67 -7.88 -54.40
N ALA A 78 -16.40 -8.62 -55.47
CA ALA A 78 -17.35 -9.59 -56.03
C ALA A 78 -17.60 -10.78 -55.09
N ALA A 79 -16.56 -11.29 -54.40
CA ALA A 79 -16.70 -12.35 -53.41
C ALA A 79 -17.51 -11.91 -52.18
N ILE A 80 -17.33 -10.66 -51.74
CA ILE A 80 -18.13 -10.02 -50.69
C ILE A 80 -19.59 -9.89 -51.13
N ALA A 81 -19.84 -9.38 -52.35
CA ALA A 81 -21.19 -9.25 -52.89
C ALA A 81 -21.91 -10.61 -53.08
N ALA A 82 -21.15 -11.69 -53.28
CA ALA A 82 -21.66 -13.05 -53.44
C ALA A 82 -21.81 -13.84 -52.11
N ASP A 83 -21.50 -13.24 -50.96
CA ASP A 83 -21.63 -13.88 -49.62
C ASP A 83 -20.89 -15.24 -49.51
N SER A 84 -19.68 -15.33 -50.09
CA SER A 84 -18.94 -16.58 -50.18
C SER A 84 -17.69 -16.59 -49.29
N THR A 85 -17.84 -17.03 -48.03
CA THR A 85 -16.75 -17.04 -47.02
C THR A 85 -15.42 -17.63 -47.50
N PRO A 86 -15.35 -18.80 -48.17
CA PRO A 86 -14.08 -19.35 -48.64
C PRO A 86 -13.40 -18.46 -49.71
N ASN A 87 -14.20 -17.84 -50.58
CA ASN A 87 -13.70 -16.96 -51.63
C ASN A 87 -13.30 -15.58 -51.10
N ILE A 88 -13.99 -15.10 -50.05
CA ILE A 88 -13.63 -13.88 -49.32
C ILE A 88 -12.26 -14.05 -48.66
N ILE A 89 -12.04 -15.16 -47.94
CA ILE A 89 -10.74 -15.46 -47.31
C ILE A 89 -9.64 -15.60 -48.36
N ALA A 90 -9.87 -16.38 -49.42
CA ALA A 90 -8.87 -16.59 -50.47
C ALA A 90 -8.50 -15.30 -51.21
N SER A 91 -9.50 -14.48 -51.58
CA SER A 91 -9.28 -13.21 -52.29
C SER A 91 -8.65 -12.15 -51.37
N GLY A 92 -9.04 -12.13 -50.09
CA GLY A 92 -8.45 -11.28 -49.06
C GLY A 92 -6.98 -11.60 -48.82
N ALA A 93 -6.64 -12.88 -48.64
CA ALA A 93 -5.26 -13.33 -48.49
C ALA A 93 -4.40 -12.99 -49.72
N ALA A 94 -4.95 -13.16 -50.93
CA ALA A 94 -4.26 -12.79 -52.17
C ALA A 94 -4.00 -11.27 -52.26
N LEU A 95 -4.97 -10.44 -51.86
CA LEU A 95 -4.81 -8.99 -51.83
C LEU A 95 -3.79 -8.54 -50.76
N ILE A 96 -3.85 -9.09 -49.54
CA ILE A 96 -2.85 -8.83 -48.48
C ILE A 96 -1.44 -9.20 -48.94
N ALA A 97 -1.27 -10.39 -49.52
CA ALA A 97 0.02 -10.83 -50.04
C ALA A 97 0.53 -9.87 -51.12
N LYS A 98 -0.34 -9.39 -52.02
CA LYS A 98 0.05 -8.43 -53.05
C LYS A 98 0.43 -7.06 -52.50
N VAL A 99 -0.28 -6.57 -51.47
CA VAL A 99 0.08 -5.32 -50.76
C VAL A 99 1.46 -5.46 -50.08
N ALA A 100 1.75 -6.60 -49.44
CA ALA A 100 3.06 -6.88 -48.85
C ALA A 100 4.18 -6.96 -49.91
N GLU A 101 3.90 -7.56 -51.07
CA GLU A 101 4.81 -7.58 -52.22
C GLU A 101 5.09 -6.17 -52.79
N LEU A 102 4.08 -5.30 -52.80
CA LEU A 102 4.21 -3.90 -53.22
C LEU A 102 5.06 -3.11 -52.22
N ALA A 103 4.83 -3.27 -50.92
CA ALA A 103 5.65 -2.64 -49.87
C ALA A 103 7.13 -3.05 -49.98
N THR A 104 7.40 -4.34 -50.20
CA THR A 104 8.75 -4.84 -50.48
C THR A 104 9.35 -4.19 -51.73
N SER A 105 8.57 -4.03 -52.80
CA SER A 105 9.05 -3.35 -54.01
C SER A 105 9.30 -1.85 -53.83
N LEU A 106 8.57 -1.17 -52.94
CA LEU A 106 8.87 0.21 -52.55
C LEU A 106 10.14 0.30 -51.69
N ALA A 107 10.40 -0.68 -50.82
CA ALA A 107 11.64 -0.75 -50.05
C ALA A 107 12.87 -0.93 -50.97
N ASP A 108 12.72 -1.74 -52.02
CA ASP A 108 13.73 -1.88 -53.08
C ASP A 108 13.99 -0.55 -53.83
N VAL A 109 12.95 0.25 -54.08
CA VAL A 109 13.08 1.61 -54.64
C VAL A 109 13.85 2.50 -53.67
N GLY A 110 13.55 2.43 -52.37
CA GLY A 110 14.29 3.16 -51.33
C GLY A 110 15.77 2.79 -51.35
N THR A 111 16.10 1.50 -51.39
CA THR A 111 17.49 1.02 -51.48
C THR A 111 18.21 1.55 -52.72
N ALA A 112 17.54 1.54 -53.89
CA ALA A 112 18.10 2.09 -55.12
C ALA A 112 18.28 3.63 -55.04
N LEU A 113 17.33 4.34 -54.43
CA LEU A 113 17.41 5.80 -54.21
C LEU A 113 18.56 6.17 -53.27
N HIS A 114 18.74 5.42 -52.18
CA HIS A 114 19.85 5.58 -51.25
C HIS A 114 21.21 5.38 -51.95
N ALA A 115 21.31 4.38 -52.83
CA ALA A 115 22.52 4.12 -53.60
C ALA A 115 22.81 5.25 -54.61
N ALA A 116 21.79 5.74 -55.32
CA ALA A 116 21.91 6.84 -56.28
C ALA A 116 22.31 8.16 -55.60
N ALA A 117 21.80 8.43 -54.39
CA ALA A 117 22.09 9.63 -53.61
C ALA A 117 23.57 9.79 -53.23
N ASN A 118 24.36 8.71 -53.21
CA ASN A 118 25.79 8.76 -52.91
C ASN A 118 26.57 9.70 -53.85
N SER A 119 26.09 9.89 -55.08
CA SER A 119 26.68 10.77 -56.10
C SER A 119 26.45 12.27 -55.86
N LEU A 120 25.62 12.65 -54.88
CA LEU A 120 25.18 14.03 -54.63
C LEU A 120 26.00 14.74 -53.53
N PRO A 121 25.93 16.08 -53.43
CA PRO A 121 26.51 16.87 -52.33
C PRO A 121 25.96 16.48 -50.94
N PRO A 122 26.69 16.72 -49.83
CA PRO A 122 26.33 16.21 -48.50
C PRO A 122 24.91 16.53 -48.02
N SER A 123 24.45 17.78 -48.18
CA SER A 123 23.10 18.19 -47.75
C SER A 123 21.98 17.49 -48.53
N GLN A 124 22.14 17.34 -49.85
CA GLN A 124 21.18 16.64 -50.72
C GLN A 124 21.24 15.13 -50.52
N ARG A 125 22.43 14.58 -50.28
CA ARG A 125 22.64 13.16 -50.00
C ARG A 125 21.90 12.75 -48.72
N THR A 126 22.10 13.46 -47.62
CA THR A 126 21.45 13.14 -46.34
C THR A 126 19.93 13.17 -46.46
N ALA A 127 19.36 14.25 -47.04
CA ALA A 127 17.91 14.36 -47.21
C ALA A 127 17.30 13.21 -48.03
N LEU A 128 17.97 12.78 -49.11
CA LEU A 128 17.50 11.67 -49.94
C LEU A 128 17.74 10.29 -49.31
N GLN A 129 18.79 10.12 -48.50
CA GLN A 129 19.02 8.89 -47.75
C GLN A 129 17.99 8.73 -46.63
N ASP A 130 17.62 9.81 -45.95
CA ASP A 130 16.56 9.80 -44.94
C ASP A 130 15.18 9.49 -45.57
N LEU A 131 14.87 10.10 -46.71
CA LEU A 131 13.68 9.74 -47.49
C LEU A 131 13.73 8.28 -47.94
N ALA A 132 14.86 7.80 -48.44
CA ALA A 132 15.02 6.42 -48.92
C ALA A 132 14.77 5.39 -47.81
N ASN A 133 15.25 5.66 -46.59
CA ASN A 133 15.04 4.79 -45.42
C ASN A 133 13.59 4.78 -44.95
N THR A 134 12.82 5.82 -45.25
CA THR A 134 11.41 5.98 -44.83
C THR A 134 10.42 5.93 -46.00
N LEU A 135 10.87 5.56 -47.20
CA LEU A 135 10.10 5.72 -48.44
C LEU A 135 8.78 4.96 -48.42
N VAL A 136 8.77 3.74 -47.88
CA VAL A 136 7.55 2.92 -47.75
C VAL A 136 6.55 3.63 -46.86
N THR A 137 6.95 4.05 -45.65
CA THR A 137 6.09 4.76 -44.70
C THR A 137 5.56 6.07 -45.31
N ARG A 138 6.43 6.88 -45.92
CA ARG A 138 6.07 8.17 -46.53
C ARG A 138 5.11 8.01 -47.71
N ALA A 139 5.31 7.00 -48.55
CA ALA A 139 4.40 6.70 -49.65
C ALA A 139 3.02 6.25 -49.14
N MET A 140 2.98 5.42 -48.08
CA MET A 140 1.74 4.97 -47.46
C MET A 140 0.99 6.12 -46.78
N GLU A 141 1.67 7.00 -46.05
CA GLU A 141 1.10 8.22 -45.45
C GLU A 141 0.50 9.13 -46.54
N PHE A 142 1.26 9.40 -47.60
CA PHE A 142 0.81 10.23 -48.71
C PHE A 142 -0.44 9.65 -49.37
N MET A 143 -0.49 8.33 -49.62
CA MET A 143 -1.68 7.66 -50.16
C MET A 143 -2.87 7.71 -49.20
N ALA A 144 -2.67 7.42 -47.92
CA ALA A 144 -3.72 7.43 -46.91
C ALA A 144 -4.34 8.83 -46.76
N VAL A 145 -3.52 9.88 -46.62
CA VAL A 145 -3.98 11.26 -46.50
C VAL A 145 -4.65 11.75 -47.79
N SER A 146 -4.10 11.39 -48.96
CA SER A 146 -4.73 11.73 -50.25
C SER A 146 -6.11 11.10 -50.40
N TYR A 147 -6.24 9.84 -49.96
CA TYR A 147 -7.48 9.10 -49.98
C TYR A 147 -8.52 9.70 -49.03
N LEU A 148 -8.12 9.98 -47.79
CA LEU A 148 -8.96 10.64 -46.78
C LEU A 148 -9.38 12.04 -47.26
N ASN A 149 -8.46 12.84 -47.80
CA ASN A 149 -8.78 14.19 -48.28
C ASN A 149 -9.78 14.18 -49.46
N THR A 150 -9.74 13.13 -50.29
CA THR A 150 -10.67 13.00 -51.42
C THR A 150 -12.05 12.51 -50.97
N ARG A 151 -12.09 11.51 -50.08
CA ARG A 151 -13.34 10.83 -49.70
C ARG A 151 -14.04 11.47 -48.50
N LEU A 152 -13.27 12.01 -47.55
CA LEU A 152 -13.70 12.58 -46.28
C LEU A 152 -12.97 13.91 -46.03
N PRO A 153 -13.12 14.92 -46.90
CA PRO A 153 -12.33 16.13 -46.82
C PRO A 153 -12.54 16.90 -45.50
N THR A 154 -13.77 16.99 -45.01
CA THR A 154 -14.08 17.69 -43.76
C THR A 154 -13.45 17.00 -42.54
N LEU A 155 -13.46 15.66 -42.51
CA LEU A 155 -12.75 14.89 -41.48
C LEU A 155 -11.25 15.12 -41.57
N THR A 156 -10.69 15.15 -42.78
CA THR A 156 -9.25 15.37 -42.99
C THR A 156 -8.81 16.76 -42.51
N THR A 157 -9.62 17.80 -42.77
CA THR A 157 -9.38 19.15 -42.23
C THR A 157 -9.46 19.18 -40.70
N ALA A 158 -10.43 18.47 -40.10
CA ALA A 158 -10.54 18.34 -38.64
C ALA A 158 -9.32 17.62 -38.02
N LEU A 159 -8.88 16.50 -38.63
CA LEU A 159 -7.66 15.80 -38.22
C LEU A 159 -6.41 16.68 -38.38
N SER A 160 -6.39 17.57 -39.38
CA SER A 160 -5.31 18.55 -39.55
C SER A 160 -5.34 19.66 -38.50
N MET A 161 -6.53 20.11 -38.08
CA MET A 161 -6.67 21.01 -36.94
C MET A 161 -6.15 20.38 -35.65
N LEU A 162 -6.32 19.07 -35.47
CA LEU A 162 -5.78 18.34 -34.32
C LEU A 162 -4.28 18.00 -34.47
N GLY A 163 -3.61 18.37 -35.57
CA GLY A 163 -2.22 18.01 -35.83
C GLY A 163 -1.96 16.52 -36.05
N LEU A 164 -3.00 15.75 -36.36
CA LEU A 164 -2.91 14.33 -36.69
C LEU A 164 -2.61 14.09 -38.17
N VAL A 165 -2.96 15.04 -39.03
CA VAL A 165 -2.72 14.99 -40.48
C VAL A 165 -2.12 16.29 -40.99
N ASP A 166 -1.10 16.19 -41.85
CA ASP A 166 -0.64 17.32 -42.66
C ASP A 166 -1.31 17.27 -44.04
N ILE A 167 -1.93 18.38 -44.49
CA ILE A 167 -2.53 18.53 -45.82
C ILE A 167 -1.93 19.74 -46.53
N ASP A 168 -1.89 19.70 -47.86
CA ASP A 168 -1.48 20.86 -48.67
C ASP A 168 -2.44 22.04 -48.43
N PRO A 169 -1.95 23.29 -48.32
CA PRO A 169 -2.83 24.46 -48.30
C PRO A 169 -3.60 24.54 -49.63
N ALA A 170 -4.92 24.74 -49.55
CA ALA A 170 -5.71 25.02 -50.74
C ALA A 170 -5.31 26.41 -51.28
N PRO A 171 -4.92 26.56 -52.56
CA PRO A 171 -4.66 27.87 -53.12
C PRO A 171 -5.95 28.70 -53.14
N ASP A 172 -5.82 30.00 -52.87
CA ASP A 172 -6.91 30.96 -52.97
C ASP A 172 -7.51 30.92 -54.39
N VAL A 173 -8.84 30.89 -54.47
CA VAL A 173 -9.62 30.79 -55.71
C VAL A 173 -9.38 32.02 -56.62
N GLY A 174 -8.81 33.10 -56.08
CA GLY A 174 -8.47 34.34 -56.79
C GLY A 174 -7.04 34.49 -57.31
N LEU A 175 -6.12 33.54 -57.04
CA LEU A 175 -4.70 33.67 -57.45
C LEU A 175 -4.39 32.93 -58.76
N GLU A 176 -3.73 33.63 -59.70
CA GLU A 176 -3.17 32.99 -60.90
C GLU A 176 -2.12 31.93 -60.52
N ILE A 177 -2.35 30.70 -60.99
CA ILE A 177 -1.66 29.45 -60.65
C ILE A 177 -0.14 29.46 -60.97
N ASN A 178 0.39 30.52 -61.58
CA ASN A 178 1.75 30.55 -62.13
C ASN A 178 2.84 31.10 -61.19
N HIS A 179 2.51 31.66 -60.01
CA HIS A 179 3.52 32.35 -59.18
C HIS A 179 3.47 32.10 -57.65
N ALA A 180 2.74 31.11 -57.15
CA ALA A 180 2.86 30.73 -55.74
C ALA A 180 3.97 29.67 -55.56
N PRO A 181 5.12 29.97 -54.94
CA PRO A 181 6.01 28.93 -54.43
C PRO A 181 5.34 28.33 -53.20
N THR A 182 4.49 27.32 -53.39
CA THR A 182 4.06 26.49 -52.27
C THR A 182 5.25 25.62 -51.88
N GLU A 183 5.86 25.91 -50.73
CA GLU A 183 6.68 24.91 -50.06
C GLU A 183 5.85 23.62 -49.97
N PRO A 184 6.34 22.48 -50.48
CA PRO A 184 5.58 21.25 -50.41
C PRO A 184 5.38 20.86 -48.94
N VAL A 185 4.13 20.88 -48.46
CA VAL A 185 3.82 20.34 -47.14
C VAL A 185 3.66 18.83 -47.32
N PRO A 186 4.56 18.00 -46.76
CA PRO A 186 4.45 16.57 -46.95
C PRO A 186 3.17 16.07 -46.29
N ARG A 187 2.31 15.37 -47.04
CA ARG A 187 1.10 14.76 -46.47
C ARG A 187 1.50 13.65 -45.51
N ARG A 188 1.34 13.89 -44.21
CA ARG A 188 1.78 12.99 -43.12
C ARG A 188 0.62 12.61 -42.23
N PHE A 189 0.74 11.44 -41.59
CA PHE A 189 -0.25 10.93 -40.67
C PHE A 189 0.42 10.51 -39.36
N TYR A 190 0.01 11.11 -38.24
CA TYR A 190 0.69 10.98 -36.94
C TYR A 190 -0.19 10.23 -35.94
N LEU A 191 -0.33 8.92 -36.12
CA LEU A 191 -1.12 8.07 -35.21
C LEU A 191 -0.49 7.94 -33.81
N ASP A 192 0.84 8.12 -33.73
CA ASP A 192 1.61 8.19 -32.48
C ASP A 192 1.18 9.35 -31.55
N ARG A 193 0.55 10.39 -32.11
CA ARG A 193 0.06 11.55 -31.36
C ARG A 193 -1.29 11.30 -30.69
N VAL A 194 -2.06 10.29 -31.12
CA VAL A 194 -3.41 10.03 -30.59
C VAL A 194 -3.39 9.68 -29.09
N PRO A 195 -2.53 8.77 -28.59
CA PRO A 195 -2.44 8.51 -27.16
C PRO A 195 -1.98 9.72 -26.34
N GLN A 196 -1.08 10.54 -26.89
CA GLN A 196 -0.58 11.75 -26.23
C GLN A 196 -1.69 12.79 -26.02
N ILE A 197 -2.57 12.98 -27.01
CA ILE A 197 -3.75 13.86 -26.87
C ILE A 197 -4.67 13.35 -25.75
N ALA A 198 -4.82 12.04 -25.59
CA ALA A 198 -5.72 11.45 -24.59
C ALA A 198 -5.14 11.45 -23.16
N ILE A 199 -3.83 11.21 -23.01
CA ILE A 199 -3.17 11.05 -21.70
C ILE A 199 -2.59 12.39 -21.20
N HIS A 200 -1.98 13.19 -22.09
CA HIS A 200 -1.25 14.42 -21.77
C HIS A 200 -1.61 15.56 -22.74
N PRO A 201 -2.89 16.00 -22.79
CA PRO A 201 -3.33 17.02 -23.73
C PRO A 201 -2.59 18.36 -23.55
N ASP A 202 -2.30 18.76 -22.32
CA ASP A 202 -1.54 19.98 -22.00
C ASP A 202 -0.17 20.02 -22.67
N GLN A 203 0.60 18.94 -22.54
CA GLN A 203 1.92 18.81 -23.15
C GLN A 203 1.84 18.78 -24.67
N TYR A 204 0.81 18.12 -25.22
CA TYR A 204 0.58 18.04 -26.65
C TYR A 204 0.30 19.41 -27.28
N PHE A 205 -0.68 20.15 -26.73
CA PHE A 205 -1.05 21.47 -27.24
C PHE A 205 0.09 22.49 -27.06
N GLN A 206 0.88 22.37 -25.98
CA GLN A 206 2.08 23.17 -25.80
C GLN A 206 3.15 22.89 -26.87
N GLN A 207 3.37 21.63 -27.24
CA GLN A 207 4.36 21.29 -28.27
C GLN A 207 3.91 21.68 -29.69
N LEU A 208 2.63 21.45 -30.02
CA LEU A 208 2.12 21.68 -31.37
C LEU A 208 1.77 23.14 -31.64
N PHE A 209 1.05 23.79 -30.71
CA PHE A 209 0.53 25.14 -30.88
C PHE A 209 1.28 26.19 -30.06
N LYS A 210 2.31 25.80 -29.29
CA LYS A 210 2.94 26.66 -28.28
C LYS A 210 1.99 27.13 -27.17
N TRP A 211 0.84 26.48 -27.03
CA TRP A 211 -0.16 26.84 -26.05
C TRP A 211 0.37 26.67 -24.62
N GLY A 212 0.41 27.74 -23.83
CA GLY A 212 1.06 27.74 -22.51
C GLY A 212 2.56 28.03 -22.51
N ALA A 213 3.17 28.24 -23.68
CA ALA A 213 4.49 28.85 -23.78
C ALA A 213 4.39 30.39 -23.82
N ASN A 214 5.44 31.08 -23.40
CA ASN A 214 5.47 32.55 -23.36
C ASN A 214 5.53 33.18 -24.76
N ASP A 215 5.88 32.42 -25.79
CA ASP A 215 5.96 32.84 -27.19
C ASP A 215 4.74 32.41 -28.02
N PHE A 216 3.59 32.13 -27.38
CA PHE A 216 2.33 31.85 -28.07
C PHE A 216 1.81 33.09 -28.81
N ASP A 217 1.73 33.00 -30.14
CA ASP A 217 1.24 34.07 -31.03
C ASP A 217 -0.12 33.78 -31.69
N GLY A 218 -0.66 32.58 -31.47
CA GLY A 218 -1.97 32.10 -31.92
C GLY A 218 -2.18 31.99 -33.44
N VAL A 219 -1.23 32.44 -34.27
CA VAL A 219 -1.39 32.50 -35.73
C VAL A 219 -1.69 31.10 -36.28
N PHE A 220 -0.85 30.12 -35.96
CA PHE A 220 -0.98 28.75 -36.46
C PHE A 220 -2.30 28.09 -36.04
N LEU A 221 -2.78 28.35 -34.83
CA LEU A 221 -4.05 27.81 -34.32
C LEU A 221 -5.25 28.46 -35.02
N LEU A 222 -5.24 29.78 -35.21
CA LEU A 222 -6.31 30.52 -35.86
C LEU A 222 -6.43 30.18 -37.36
N GLU A 223 -5.32 29.98 -38.06
CA GLU A 223 -5.32 29.52 -39.47
C GLU A 223 -5.95 28.13 -39.61
N LYS A 224 -5.60 27.20 -38.71
CA LYS A 224 -6.21 25.85 -38.67
C LYS A 224 -7.71 25.92 -38.35
N ALA A 225 -8.12 26.82 -37.45
CA ALA A 225 -9.53 27.04 -37.13
C ALA A 225 -10.29 27.66 -38.31
N GLN A 226 -9.72 28.65 -39.00
CA GLN A 226 -10.29 29.26 -40.21
C GLN A 226 -10.55 28.20 -41.28
N ALA A 227 -9.54 27.37 -41.58
CA ALA A 227 -9.66 26.32 -42.59
C ALA A 227 -10.80 25.32 -42.26
N LEU A 228 -10.99 24.99 -40.99
CA LEU A 228 -12.11 24.13 -40.56
C LEU A 228 -13.46 24.85 -40.71
N ILE A 229 -13.57 26.11 -40.27
CA ILE A 229 -14.81 26.90 -40.35
C ILE A 229 -15.27 27.08 -41.80
N GLU A 230 -14.34 27.42 -42.69
CA GLU A 230 -14.60 27.53 -44.14
C GLU A 230 -15.03 26.19 -44.73
N ARG A 231 -14.41 25.09 -44.30
CA ARG A 231 -14.77 23.73 -44.76
C ARG A 231 -16.14 23.28 -44.25
N LEU A 232 -16.59 23.78 -43.11
CA LEU A 232 -17.94 23.57 -42.56
C LEU A 232 -19.00 24.47 -43.25
N GLY A 233 -18.58 25.37 -44.14
CA GLY A 233 -19.48 26.19 -44.96
C GLY A 233 -19.78 27.58 -44.38
N ALA A 234 -19.04 28.03 -43.37
CA ALA A 234 -19.14 29.38 -42.81
C ALA A 234 -17.97 30.26 -43.27
N ASN A 235 -18.22 31.54 -43.52
CA ASN A 235 -17.16 32.48 -43.90
C ASN A 235 -16.36 32.88 -42.65
N ALA A 236 -15.04 32.76 -42.73
CA ALA A 236 -14.12 33.23 -41.71
C ALA A 236 -12.97 34.03 -42.36
N ALA A 237 -12.42 35.01 -41.64
CA ALA A 237 -11.28 35.79 -42.11
C ALA A 237 -10.36 36.14 -40.92
N ILE A 238 -9.05 36.09 -41.15
CA ILE A 238 -8.05 36.55 -40.18
C ILE A 238 -7.58 37.96 -40.57
N TYR A 239 -7.69 38.90 -39.64
CA TYR A 239 -7.17 40.26 -39.77
C TYR A 239 -5.96 40.42 -38.85
N GLN A 240 -4.82 40.87 -39.39
CA GLN A 240 -3.62 41.13 -38.61
C GLN A 240 -3.06 42.51 -38.95
N GLN A 241 -3.07 43.41 -37.96
CA GLN A 241 -2.44 44.73 -38.07
C GLN A 241 -1.00 44.66 -37.50
N PRO A 242 -0.02 45.39 -38.07
CA PRO A 242 1.34 45.39 -37.56
C PRO A 242 1.40 45.79 -36.07
N GLY A 243 1.92 44.90 -35.21
CA GLY A 243 2.05 45.12 -33.77
C GLY A 243 0.80 44.78 -32.93
N GLN A 244 -0.25 44.20 -33.54
CA GLN A 244 -1.44 43.68 -32.85
C GLN A 244 -1.55 42.15 -33.05
N PRO A 245 -2.18 41.42 -32.11
CA PRO A 245 -2.45 40.00 -32.27
C PRO A 245 -3.43 39.77 -33.45
N PRO A 246 -3.34 38.61 -34.14
CA PRO A 246 -4.30 38.24 -35.18
C PRO A 246 -5.73 38.13 -34.61
N VAL A 247 -6.72 38.55 -35.39
CA VAL A 247 -8.15 38.44 -35.06
C VAL A 247 -8.84 37.59 -36.13
N LEU A 248 -9.38 36.45 -35.73
CA LEU A 248 -10.27 35.62 -36.56
C LEU A 248 -11.72 36.09 -36.37
N GLU A 249 -12.37 36.54 -37.43
CA GLU A 249 -13.81 36.84 -37.44
C GLU A 249 -14.57 35.79 -38.23
N ALA A 250 -15.60 35.19 -37.61
CA ALA A 250 -16.49 34.20 -38.20
C ALA A 250 -17.94 34.46 -37.78
N PHE A 251 -18.65 35.27 -38.59
CA PHE A 251 -20.05 35.66 -38.41
C PHE A 251 -20.38 36.27 -37.02
N VAL A 252 -20.71 35.46 -36.02
CA VAL A 252 -21.06 35.89 -34.65
C VAL A 252 -19.93 35.74 -33.64
N LEU A 253 -18.82 35.10 -34.04
CA LEU A 253 -17.66 34.80 -33.20
C LEU A 253 -16.46 35.61 -33.69
N SER A 254 -15.81 36.35 -32.79
CA SER A 254 -14.43 36.82 -33.00
C SER A 254 -13.49 36.12 -32.03
N ALA A 255 -12.24 35.85 -32.45
CA ALA A 255 -11.21 35.22 -31.63
C ALA A 255 -9.85 35.92 -31.84
N THR A 256 -9.16 36.28 -30.77
CA THR A 256 -7.82 36.90 -30.82
C THR A 256 -6.94 36.41 -29.68
N VAL A 257 -5.63 36.67 -29.75
CA VAL A 257 -4.69 36.30 -28.68
C VAL A 257 -4.70 37.36 -27.59
N ASP A 258 -4.93 36.95 -26.35
CA ASP A 258 -4.83 37.80 -25.17
C ASP A 258 -3.38 37.82 -24.66
N THR A 259 -2.67 38.90 -24.97
CA THR A 259 -1.29 39.15 -24.52
C THR A 259 -1.21 39.90 -23.19
N SER A 260 -2.35 40.24 -22.56
CA SER A 260 -2.37 40.91 -21.26
C SER A 260 -2.02 39.99 -20.09
N VAL A 261 -1.88 38.69 -20.36
CA VAL A 261 -1.63 37.61 -19.39
C VAL A 261 -0.42 36.79 -19.80
N SER A 262 0.31 36.22 -18.83
CA SER A 262 1.48 35.38 -19.06
C SER A 262 1.30 34.02 -18.38
N PRO A 263 1.34 32.89 -19.12
CA PRO A 263 1.47 32.79 -20.58
C PRO A 263 0.25 33.37 -21.35
N PRO A 264 0.42 33.86 -22.60
CA PRO A 264 -0.67 34.41 -23.40
C PRO A 264 -1.83 33.43 -23.62
N GLY A 265 -3.06 33.95 -23.69
CA GLY A 265 -4.31 33.18 -23.87
C GLY A 265 -5.06 33.48 -25.17
N LEU A 266 -6.30 33.03 -25.28
CA LEU A 266 -7.25 33.39 -26.35
C LEU A 266 -8.44 34.14 -25.78
N LYS A 267 -8.84 35.21 -26.44
CA LYS A 267 -10.04 35.98 -26.16
C LYS A 267 -11.05 35.76 -27.26
N PHE A 268 -12.26 35.36 -26.90
CA PHE A 268 -13.40 35.20 -27.79
C PHE A 268 -14.49 36.23 -27.46
N GLU A 269 -15.11 36.79 -28.49
CA GLU A 269 -16.27 37.70 -28.34
C GLU A 269 -17.45 37.17 -29.15
N LEU A 270 -18.64 37.18 -28.51
CA LEU A 270 -19.90 36.81 -29.15
C LEU A 270 -20.76 38.06 -29.40
N ALA A 271 -20.98 38.36 -30.68
CA ALA A 271 -21.53 39.66 -31.11
C ALA A 271 -23.08 39.79 -30.99
N LEU A 272 -23.83 38.69 -30.79
CA LEU A 272 -25.30 38.70 -30.75
C LEU A 272 -25.85 38.07 -29.44
N PRO A 273 -26.94 38.61 -28.85
CA PRO A 273 -27.61 37.98 -27.70
C PRO A 273 -28.41 36.76 -28.18
N GLY A 274 -28.46 35.69 -27.37
CA GLY A 274 -29.19 34.48 -27.76
C GLY A 274 -29.50 33.54 -26.59
N ALA A 275 -30.75 33.11 -26.54
CA ALA A 275 -31.17 31.84 -25.93
C ALA A 275 -31.31 30.83 -27.07
N ALA A 276 -30.32 29.96 -27.24
CA ALA A 276 -30.25 29.04 -28.37
C ALA A 276 -29.91 27.63 -27.89
N THR A 277 -30.85 26.71 -28.11
CA THR A 277 -30.54 25.28 -28.20
C THR A 277 -30.44 24.94 -29.69
N PHE A 278 -29.23 24.78 -30.18
CA PHE A 278 -28.91 24.40 -31.55
C PHE A 278 -28.30 22.99 -31.52
N GLU A 279 -28.99 22.02 -32.11
CA GLU A 279 -28.44 20.69 -32.34
C GLU A 279 -28.56 20.41 -33.84
N ASP A 280 -27.43 20.21 -34.49
CA ASP A 280 -27.36 19.94 -35.92
C ASP A 280 -26.28 18.89 -36.22
N SER A 281 -26.38 18.28 -37.39
CA SER A 281 -25.40 17.30 -37.85
C SER A 281 -25.12 17.43 -39.34
N VAL A 282 -23.85 17.35 -39.69
CA VAL A 282 -23.38 17.40 -41.08
C VAL A 282 -22.89 16.01 -41.48
N ASN A 283 -23.48 15.41 -42.51
CA ASN A 283 -23.01 14.13 -43.03
C ASN A 283 -21.69 14.35 -43.79
N PHE A 284 -20.59 13.77 -43.29
CA PHE A 284 -19.31 13.74 -43.99
C PHE A 284 -19.23 12.56 -44.97
N SER A 285 -19.97 11.48 -44.70
CA SER A 285 -20.18 10.34 -45.60
C SER A 285 -21.44 9.55 -45.22
N ASP A 286 -21.65 8.40 -45.88
CA ASP A 286 -22.73 7.46 -45.54
C ASP A 286 -22.61 6.90 -44.10
N LEU A 287 -21.42 6.93 -43.50
CA LEU A 287 -21.12 6.43 -42.15
C LEU A 287 -20.80 7.56 -41.15
N TRP A 288 -20.05 8.59 -41.54
CA TRP A 288 -19.55 9.60 -40.59
C TRP A 288 -20.37 10.89 -40.63
N LYS A 289 -20.76 11.38 -39.46
CA LYS A 289 -21.47 12.64 -39.26
C LYS A 289 -20.70 13.52 -38.27
N GLY A 290 -20.53 14.80 -38.58
CA GLY A 290 -20.20 15.80 -37.57
C GLY A 290 -21.48 16.15 -36.80
N THR A 291 -21.39 16.31 -35.49
CA THR A 291 -22.50 16.74 -34.63
C THR A 291 -22.11 18.02 -33.92
N VAL A 292 -23.00 18.99 -33.88
CA VAL A 292 -22.83 20.22 -33.10
C VAL A 292 -24.03 20.33 -32.18
N LYS A 293 -23.77 20.39 -30.88
CA LYS A 293 -24.79 20.62 -29.87
C LYS A 293 -24.39 21.84 -29.05
N VAL A 294 -25.18 22.88 -29.13
CA VAL A 294 -25.02 24.12 -28.38
C VAL A 294 -26.29 24.33 -27.57
N THR A 295 -26.16 24.43 -26.26
CA THR A 295 -27.18 24.96 -25.38
C THR A 295 -26.59 26.22 -24.77
N ALA A 296 -27.10 27.39 -25.12
CA ALA A 296 -26.52 28.64 -24.64
C ALA A 296 -27.62 29.64 -24.27
N ASN A 297 -27.49 30.26 -23.10
CA ASN A 297 -28.25 31.45 -22.69
C ASN A 297 -27.26 32.56 -22.36
N TYR A 298 -27.17 33.60 -23.20
CA TYR A 298 -26.30 34.76 -22.95
C TYR A 298 -26.80 36.04 -23.64
N GLU A 299 -26.42 37.19 -23.08
CA GLU A 299 -26.64 38.53 -23.63
C GLU A 299 -25.48 38.94 -24.56
N ALA A 300 -25.71 39.93 -25.45
CA ALA A 300 -24.76 40.37 -26.46
C ALA A 300 -23.47 40.95 -25.84
N GLY A 301 -22.31 40.72 -26.46
CA GLY A 301 -21.03 41.25 -25.99
C GLY A 301 -20.38 40.40 -24.88
N MET A 302 -20.67 39.10 -24.86
CA MET A 302 -19.99 38.15 -23.97
C MET A 302 -18.52 38.02 -24.36
N GLU A 303 -17.63 38.25 -23.40
CA GLU A 303 -16.19 38.03 -23.54
C GLU A 303 -15.77 36.75 -22.80
N VAL A 304 -15.12 35.84 -23.52
CA VAL A 304 -14.61 34.57 -22.99
C VAL A 304 -13.09 34.54 -23.16
N ASN A 305 -12.36 34.55 -22.05
CA ASN A 305 -10.90 34.49 -22.04
C ASN A 305 -10.45 33.08 -21.64
N VAL A 306 -9.84 32.35 -22.57
CA VAL A 306 -9.24 31.04 -22.37
C VAL A 306 -7.75 31.23 -22.08
N ARG A 307 -7.27 30.78 -20.92
CA ARG A 307 -5.86 30.84 -20.49
C ARG A 307 -5.24 29.44 -20.43
N PRO A 308 -3.92 29.30 -20.61
CA PRO A 308 -3.26 28.00 -20.47
C PRO A 308 -3.30 27.42 -19.04
N PRO A 309 -3.29 26.09 -18.85
CA PRO A 309 -3.40 25.07 -19.89
C PRO A 309 -4.83 24.96 -20.44
N PHE A 310 -5.89 25.21 -19.67
CA PHE A 310 -7.29 25.33 -20.17
C PHE A 310 -8.20 26.08 -19.17
N VAL A 311 -7.69 27.13 -18.50
CA VAL A 311 -8.45 27.94 -17.54
C VAL A 311 -9.30 28.97 -18.30
N VAL A 312 -10.61 28.79 -18.35
CA VAL A 312 -11.50 29.74 -19.02
C VAL A 312 -12.13 30.67 -17.98
N ASN A 313 -11.96 31.98 -18.19
CA ASN A 313 -12.61 33.04 -17.43
C ASN A 313 -13.57 33.77 -18.37
N ALA A 314 -14.85 33.85 -18.00
CA ALA A 314 -15.83 34.69 -18.67
C ALA A 314 -16.56 35.51 -17.61
N ILE A 315 -16.68 36.81 -17.83
CA ILE A 315 -17.40 37.72 -16.93
C ILE A 315 -18.64 38.21 -17.70
N PRO A 316 -19.84 37.72 -17.38
CA PRO A 316 -21.06 38.22 -17.99
C PRO A 316 -21.23 39.72 -17.68
N PRO A 317 -21.50 40.59 -18.67
CA PRO A 317 -21.79 42.00 -18.40
C PRO A 317 -23.04 42.18 -17.52
N THR A 318 -24.06 41.32 -17.68
CA THR A 318 -25.23 41.17 -16.78
C THR A 318 -25.86 39.76 -16.92
N GLY A 319 -26.36 39.16 -15.84
CA GLY A 319 -27.12 37.89 -15.86
C GLY A 319 -26.29 36.62 -15.59
N ASN A 320 -26.98 35.47 -15.46
CA ASN A 320 -26.34 34.15 -15.42
C ASN A 320 -26.26 33.58 -16.85
N VAL A 321 -25.16 32.90 -17.16
CA VAL A 321 -24.90 32.27 -18.46
C VAL A 321 -24.69 30.79 -18.27
N ASP A 322 -25.55 30.02 -18.91
CA ASP A 322 -25.42 28.57 -19.04
C ASP A 322 -25.03 28.28 -20.49
N LEU A 323 -23.85 27.71 -20.71
CA LEU A 323 -23.33 27.35 -22.02
C LEU A 323 -22.82 25.91 -21.99
N LYS A 324 -23.46 25.03 -22.75
CA LYS A 324 -22.96 23.69 -23.09
C LYS A 324 -22.74 23.59 -24.58
N LEU A 325 -21.48 23.53 -25.01
CA LEU A 325 -21.08 23.32 -26.41
C LEU A 325 -20.42 21.94 -26.52
N LEU A 326 -20.94 21.06 -27.36
CA LEU A 326 -20.32 19.79 -27.73
C LEU A 326 -20.16 19.73 -29.25
N LEU A 327 -18.92 19.62 -29.71
CA LEU A 327 -18.55 19.37 -31.11
C LEU A 327 -18.12 17.91 -31.20
N GLY A 328 -18.86 17.11 -31.96
CA GLY A 328 -18.65 15.68 -32.04
C GLY A 328 -18.51 15.15 -33.46
N ILE A 329 -17.99 13.94 -33.53
CA ILE A 329 -17.99 13.08 -34.71
C ILE A 329 -18.69 11.80 -34.31
N LYS A 330 -19.70 11.39 -35.08
CA LYS A 330 -20.52 10.22 -34.86
C LYS A 330 -20.50 9.31 -36.08
N ALA A 331 -20.03 8.08 -35.93
CA ALA A 331 -20.18 7.00 -36.88
C ALA A 331 -21.59 6.40 -36.75
N GLN A 332 -22.43 6.57 -37.75
CA GLN A 332 -23.78 6.03 -37.87
C GLN A 332 -24.16 5.90 -39.36
N ASN A 333 -24.50 4.70 -39.82
CA ASN A 333 -24.94 4.52 -41.20
C ASN A 333 -26.23 5.31 -41.48
N THR A 334 -26.27 5.97 -42.64
CA THR A 334 -27.38 6.86 -43.05
C THR A 334 -28.68 6.09 -43.30
N ASP A 335 -28.58 4.79 -43.62
CA ASP A 335 -29.70 3.86 -43.79
C ASP A 335 -30.23 3.26 -42.47
N GLY A 336 -29.62 3.60 -41.33
CA GLY A 336 -30.00 3.13 -40.00
C GLY A 336 -29.50 1.73 -39.65
N THR A 337 -28.68 1.10 -40.49
CA THR A 337 -28.05 -0.18 -40.17
C THR A 337 -26.99 -0.04 -39.07
N PRO A 338 -26.81 -1.04 -38.17
CA PRO A 338 -25.76 -0.98 -37.16
C PRO A 338 -24.37 -0.86 -37.78
N VAL A 339 -23.51 -0.04 -37.18
CA VAL A 339 -22.09 0.07 -37.49
C VAL A 339 -21.39 -1.18 -36.97
N THR A 340 -20.81 -1.96 -37.88
CA THR A 340 -19.98 -3.11 -37.52
C THR A 340 -18.59 -2.61 -37.11
N LEU A 341 -18.23 -2.83 -35.84
CA LEU A 341 -16.91 -2.52 -35.29
C LEU A 341 -15.88 -3.57 -35.66
N LEU A 342 -16.22 -4.83 -35.36
CA LEU A 342 -15.36 -5.97 -35.60
C LEU A 342 -16.26 -7.12 -36.07
N ALA A 343 -16.05 -7.64 -37.27
CA ALA A 343 -16.73 -8.84 -37.74
C ALA A 343 -15.69 -9.88 -38.16
N VAL A 344 -15.93 -11.13 -37.76
CA VAL A 344 -15.23 -12.31 -38.25
C VAL A 344 -16.19 -13.03 -39.19
N ALA A 345 -15.67 -13.45 -40.35
CA ALA A 345 -16.45 -14.21 -41.32
C ALA A 345 -17.04 -15.47 -40.63
N GLY A 346 -18.36 -15.67 -40.73
CA GLY A 346 -19.05 -16.77 -40.05
C GLY A 346 -20.04 -16.39 -38.95
N GLY A 347 -20.22 -15.10 -38.65
CA GLY A 347 -21.39 -14.61 -37.89
C GLY A 347 -21.08 -13.91 -36.56
N THR A 348 -19.87 -14.07 -36.03
CA THR A 348 -19.39 -13.32 -34.85
C THR A 348 -19.09 -11.87 -35.22
N ARG A 349 -19.75 -10.92 -34.57
CA ARG A 349 -19.55 -9.49 -34.79
C ARG A 349 -19.80 -8.64 -33.55
N LEU A 350 -18.94 -7.66 -33.35
CA LEU A 350 -19.14 -6.49 -32.51
C LEU A 350 -19.77 -5.40 -33.38
N GLN A 351 -20.94 -4.89 -32.99
CA GLN A 351 -21.65 -3.83 -33.70
C GLN A 351 -22.21 -2.81 -32.72
N ALA A 352 -22.48 -1.60 -33.16
CA ALA A 352 -23.16 -0.56 -32.39
C ALA A 352 -24.15 0.17 -33.30
N LYS A 353 -25.22 0.76 -32.76
CA LYS A 353 -26.08 1.65 -33.56
C LYS A 353 -25.30 2.87 -34.00
N SER A 354 -24.46 3.40 -33.10
CA SER A 354 -23.52 4.46 -33.43
C SER A 354 -22.40 4.57 -32.41
N ILE A 355 -21.29 5.16 -32.83
CA ILE A 355 -20.14 5.43 -31.99
C ILE A 355 -19.74 6.87 -32.20
N GLY A 356 -19.67 7.63 -31.12
CA GLY A 356 -19.40 9.05 -31.17
C GLY A 356 -18.29 9.44 -30.21
N GLY A 357 -17.52 10.43 -30.60
CA GLY A 357 -16.69 11.20 -29.69
C GLY A 357 -17.08 12.67 -29.81
N SER A 358 -17.13 13.40 -28.71
CA SER A 358 -17.28 14.85 -28.72
C SER A 358 -16.32 15.53 -27.77
N VAL A 359 -15.93 16.73 -28.15
CA VAL A 359 -15.15 17.65 -27.33
C VAL A 359 -15.98 18.89 -27.14
N GLY A 360 -15.89 19.48 -25.96
CA GLY A 360 -16.78 20.56 -25.64
C GLY A 360 -16.48 21.26 -24.34
N VAL A 361 -17.40 22.12 -23.96
CA VAL A 361 -17.32 22.97 -22.79
C VAL A 361 -18.70 23.00 -22.14
N ASP A 362 -18.73 22.80 -20.83
CA ASP A 362 -19.90 22.98 -19.98
C ASP A 362 -19.62 24.12 -18.98
N ALA A 363 -20.38 25.19 -19.07
CA ALA A 363 -20.12 26.45 -18.38
C ALA A 363 -21.38 26.95 -17.66
N HIS A 364 -21.23 27.20 -16.35
CA HIS A 364 -22.24 27.82 -15.51
C HIS A 364 -21.64 29.08 -14.89
N LEU A 365 -22.03 30.25 -15.39
CA LEU A 365 -21.42 31.53 -15.08
C LEU A 365 -22.44 32.48 -14.45
N SER A 366 -22.01 33.24 -13.45
CA SER A 366 -22.81 34.28 -12.80
C SER A 366 -22.08 35.61 -12.79
N THR A 367 -22.75 36.68 -12.37
CA THR A 367 -22.13 38.02 -12.19
C THR A 367 -21.00 38.06 -11.15
N SER A 368 -20.86 37.03 -10.30
CA SER A 368 -19.74 36.85 -9.37
C SER A 368 -18.62 35.94 -9.90
N GLY A 369 -18.69 35.55 -11.19
CA GLY A 369 -17.86 34.49 -11.78
C GLY A 369 -18.56 33.13 -11.75
N GLY A 370 -17.92 32.11 -12.33
CA GLY A 370 -18.45 30.75 -12.37
C GLY A 370 -17.45 29.75 -12.94
N GLU A 371 -17.90 28.51 -13.11
CA GLU A 371 -17.04 27.39 -13.49
C GLU A 371 -17.25 27.03 -14.96
N ILE A 372 -16.15 26.88 -15.70
CA ILE A 372 -16.12 26.41 -17.08
C ILE A 372 -15.33 25.11 -17.11
N LYS A 373 -15.98 24.01 -17.51
CA LYS A 373 -15.40 22.67 -17.56
C LYS A 373 -15.21 22.25 -19.02
N PRO A 374 -13.97 22.07 -19.51
CA PRO A 374 -13.78 21.37 -20.78
C PRO A 374 -14.18 19.91 -20.60
N GLU A 375 -14.93 19.38 -21.56
CA GLU A 375 -15.53 18.04 -21.54
C GLU A 375 -15.08 17.27 -22.78
N VAL A 376 -14.58 16.05 -22.59
CA VAL A 376 -14.40 15.07 -23.67
C VAL A 376 -15.35 13.92 -23.41
N GLN A 377 -16.21 13.59 -24.37
CA GLN A 377 -17.19 12.52 -24.26
C GLN A 377 -16.96 11.47 -25.34
N LEU A 378 -16.98 10.19 -24.97
CA LEU A 378 -17.04 9.05 -25.87
C LEU A 378 -18.35 8.30 -25.62
N GLU A 379 -19.04 7.91 -26.69
CA GLU A 379 -20.34 7.27 -26.62
C GLU A 379 -20.41 6.06 -27.57
N VAL A 380 -20.90 4.93 -27.06
CA VAL A 380 -21.30 3.76 -27.84
C VAL A 380 -22.78 3.53 -27.60
N GLU A 381 -23.60 3.85 -28.60
CA GLU A 381 -25.05 3.71 -28.54
C GLU A 381 -25.44 2.30 -29.04
N ASP A 382 -26.21 1.55 -28.24
CA ASP A 382 -26.67 0.20 -28.56
C ASP A 382 -25.53 -0.76 -29.02
N GLY A 383 -24.41 -0.75 -28.29
CA GLY A 383 -23.33 -1.71 -28.47
C GLY A 383 -23.82 -3.15 -28.30
N LYS A 384 -23.46 -4.04 -29.21
CA LYS A 384 -23.86 -5.45 -29.25
C LYS A 384 -22.69 -6.33 -29.68
N LEU A 385 -22.32 -7.29 -28.83
CA LEU A 385 -21.43 -8.39 -29.18
C LEU A 385 -22.30 -9.59 -29.54
N ILE A 386 -22.21 -10.02 -30.79
CA ILE A 386 -22.89 -11.20 -31.33
C ILE A 386 -21.82 -12.27 -31.56
N VAL A 387 -21.97 -13.45 -30.96
CA VAL A 387 -21.05 -14.58 -31.21
C VAL A 387 -21.84 -15.73 -31.80
N ASP A 388 -21.38 -16.22 -32.96
CA ASP A 388 -21.96 -17.36 -33.66
C ASP A 388 -20.95 -18.52 -33.67
N PHE A 389 -21.32 -19.63 -33.04
CA PHE A 389 -20.46 -20.81 -32.87
C PHE A 389 -20.58 -21.82 -34.03
N SER A 390 -21.35 -21.52 -35.08
CA SER A 390 -21.58 -22.43 -36.21
C SER A 390 -20.33 -22.78 -37.02
N GLN A 391 -19.27 -21.96 -36.94
CA GLN A 391 -17.97 -22.21 -37.58
C GLN A 391 -16.92 -22.85 -36.65
N GLY A 392 -17.31 -23.23 -35.42
CA GLY A 392 -16.42 -23.94 -34.51
C GLY A 392 -15.98 -25.30 -35.05
N ASP A 393 -14.97 -25.90 -34.43
CA ASP A 393 -14.58 -27.27 -34.76
C ASP A 393 -15.70 -28.29 -34.42
N GLY A 394 -15.50 -29.55 -34.77
CA GLY A 394 -16.51 -30.59 -34.55
C GLY A 394 -16.90 -30.81 -33.08
N LEU A 395 -16.15 -30.27 -32.11
CA LEU A 395 -16.47 -30.28 -30.69
C LEU A 395 -17.32 -29.06 -30.32
N ILE A 396 -16.90 -27.86 -30.72
CA ILE A 396 -17.63 -26.60 -30.51
C ILE A 396 -18.99 -26.66 -31.20
N GLN A 397 -19.07 -27.16 -32.43
CA GLN A 397 -20.35 -27.38 -33.11
C GLN A 397 -21.22 -28.39 -32.35
N LYS A 398 -20.67 -29.45 -31.77
CA LYS A 398 -21.48 -30.41 -31.00
C LYS A 398 -22.01 -29.85 -29.68
N LEU A 399 -21.25 -28.98 -29.03
CA LEU A 399 -21.60 -28.42 -27.72
C LEU A 399 -22.43 -27.13 -27.81
N LEU A 400 -22.24 -26.34 -28.87
CA LEU A 400 -22.75 -24.97 -28.98
C LEU A 400 -23.54 -24.70 -30.28
N ALA A 401 -23.75 -25.69 -31.17
CA ALA A 401 -24.58 -25.48 -32.35
C ALA A 401 -26.02 -25.11 -31.95
N GLY A 402 -26.43 -23.89 -32.32
CA GLY A 402 -27.75 -23.33 -32.02
C GLY A 402 -27.74 -22.20 -31.00
N VAL A 403 -26.65 -22.02 -30.24
CA VAL A 403 -26.49 -20.90 -29.31
C VAL A 403 -26.00 -19.68 -30.08
N LYS A 404 -26.81 -18.63 -30.14
CA LYS A 404 -26.40 -17.30 -30.60
C LYS A 404 -26.27 -16.41 -29.37
N LEU A 405 -25.06 -15.97 -29.10
CA LEU A 405 -24.80 -15.01 -28.03
C LEU A 405 -25.13 -13.62 -28.54
N GLU A 406 -25.95 -12.85 -27.83
CA GLU A 406 -26.13 -11.41 -28.06
C GLU A 406 -25.99 -10.70 -26.71
N ALA A 407 -24.92 -9.93 -26.54
CA ALA A 407 -24.64 -9.16 -25.33
C ALA A 407 -24.70 -7.66 -25.64
N LYS A 408 -25.51 -6.90 -24.89
CA LYS A 408 -25.64 -5.45 -25.06
C LYS A 408 -24.70 -4.72 -24.10
N PHE A 409 -24.03 -3.68 -24.57
CA PHE A 409 -23.13 -2.83 -23.76
C PHE A 409 -23.22 -1.36 -24.24
N PRO A 410 -24.17 -0.55 -23.75
CA PRO A 410 -24.09 0.89 -23.94
C PRO A 410 -22.96 1.45 -23.05
N LEU A 411 -22.16 2.37 -23.60
CA LEU A 411 -21.02 2.95 -22.89
C LEU A 411 -21.00 4.47 -23.11
N THR A 412 -20.90 5.25 -22.04
CA THR A 412 -20.60 6.68 -22.12
C THR A 412 -19.41 6.99 -21.22
N ALA A 413 -18.30 7.50 -21.76
CA ALA A 413 -17.16 7.94 -20.98
C ALA A 413 -17.02 9.46 -21.12
N THR A 414 -16.95 10.17 -20.02
CA THR A 414 -16.79 11.62 -19.96
C THR A 414 -15.54 11.96 -19.16
N TRP A 415 -14.66 12.78 -19.71
CA TRP A 415 -13.47 13.28 -19.02
C TRP A 415 -13.52 14.80 -18.87
N ASN A 416 -13.14 15.30 -17.69
CA ASN A 416 -12.79 16.70 -17.49
C ASN A 416 -11.62 16.85 -16.49
N PRO A 417 -10.89 17.98 -16.48
CA PRO A 417 -9.70 18.16 -15.65
C PRO A 417 -9.92 18.11 -14.14
N LYS A 418 -11.15 18.41 -13.66
CA LYS A 418 -11.48 18.47 -12.23
C LYS A 418 -12.00 17.14 -11.69
N ASP A 419 -12.89 16.52 -12.44
CA ASP A 419 -13.63 15.31 -12.06
C ASP A 419 -12.96 14.03 -12.58
N GLY A 420 -11.93 14.16 -13.44
CA GLY A 420 -11.21 13.04 -14.06
C GLY A 420 -12.02 12.31 -15.13
N LEU A 421 -11.59 11.10 -15.50
CA LEU A 421 -12.36 10.22 -16.38
C LEU A 421 -13.48 9.56 -15.58
N ARG A 422 -14.73 9.81 -15.98
CA ARG A 422 -15.93 9.15 -15.47
C ARG A 422 -16.54 8.30 -16.57
N VAL A 423 -16.68 7.01 -16.29
CA VAL A 423 -17.39 6.09 -17.18
C VAL A 423 -18.79 5.85 -16.60
N THR A 424 -19.80 6.14 -17.40
CA THR A 424 -21.22 6.02 -17.06
C THR A 424 -21.88 5.01 -18.00
N GLY A 425 -22.47 4.00 -17.41
CA GLY A 425 -23.08 2.83 -18.05
C GLY A 425 -23.17 1.72 -16.99
N ASP A 426 -23.92 0.65 -17.24
CA ASP A 426 -23.95 -0.53 -16.34
C ASP A 426 -22.57 -1.23 -16.23
N ALA A 427 -21.54 -0.68 -16.87
CA ALA A 427 -20.26 -1.29 -17.11
C ALA A 427 -19.15 -0.22 -17.08
N GLY A 428 -18.14 -0.38 -16.20
CA GLY A 428 -16.98 0.50 -16.11
C GLY A 428 -15.96 0.27 -17.25
N LEU A 429 -14.68 0.61 -17.02
CA LEU A 429 -13.55 0.27 -17.93
C LEU A 429 -13.41 -1.25 -18.18
N GLU A 430 -14.05 -2.05 -17.34
CA GLU A 430 -14.24 -3.47 -17.50
C GLU A 430 -15.74 -3.81 -17.31
N VAL A 431 -16.28 -4.58 -18.25
CA VAL A 431 -17.69 -4.94 -18.39
C VAL A 431 -17.84 -6.42 -18.06
N PHE A 432 -18.66 -6.78 -17.07
CA PHE A 432 -19.04 -8.18 -16.85
C PHE A 432 -20.38 -8.47 -17.53
N ILE A 433 -20.38 -9.44 -18.43
CA ILE A 433 -21.51 -9.89 -19.24
C ILE A 433 -21.95 -11.27 -18.71
N PRO A 434 -23.03 -11.37 -17.93
CA PRO A 434 -23.53 -12.66 -17.46
C PRO A 434 -24.12 -13.47 -18.61
N LEU A 435 -23.65 -14.71 -18.81
CA LEU A 435 -24.06 -15.59 -19.90
C LEU A 435 -24.85 -16.82 -19.45
N HIS A 436 -24.53 -17.36 -18.26
CA HIS A 436 -25.17 -18.53 -17.64
C HIS A 436 -25.43 -19.71 -18.63
N GLN A 437 -24.46 -20.03 -19.48
CA GLN A 437 -24.60 -21.11 -20.48
C GLN A 437 -24.00 -22.41 -19.96
N ASN A 438 -24.73 -23.53 -20.05
CA ASN A 438 -24.24 -24.83 -19.64
C ASN A 438 -23.65 -25.60 -20.84
N LEU A 439 -22.35 -25.92 -20.78
CA LEU A 439 -21.57 -26.65 -21.79
C LEU A 439 -21.26 -28.09 -21.33
N ALA A 440 -22.27 -28.75 -20.76
CA ALA A 440 -22.24 -30.11 -20.20
C ALA A 440 -21.32 -30.30 -18.98
N ILE A 441 -20.00 -30.19 -19.17
CA ILE A 441 -18.99 -30.31 -18.10
C ILE A 441 -18.42 -28.96 -17.67
N VAL A 442 -18.77 -27.87 -18.35
CA VAL A 442 -18.35 -26.50 -18.02
C VAL A 442 -19.54 -25.57 -18.16
N ASP A 443 -19.86 -24.78 -17.15
CA ASP A 443 -20.74 -23.64 -17.26
C ASP A 443 -19.90 -22.40 -17.62
N LEU A 444 -20.36 -21.62 -18.60
CA LEU A 444 -19.85 -20.29 -18.91
C LEU A 444 -20.74 -19.28 -18.20
N ASN A 445 -20.29 -18.83 -17.03
CA ASN A 445 -21.05 -17.96 -16.14
C ASN A 445 -21.12 -16.54 -16.72
N GLY A 446 -20.01 -16.03 -17.25
CA GLY A 446 -19.97 -14.71 -17.88
C GLY A 446 -18.64 -14.38 -18.56
N LEU A 447 -18.61 -13.26 -19.28
CA LEU A 447 -17.42 -12.71 -19.92
C LEU A 447 -17.08 -11.33 -19.35
N TYR A 448 -15.81 -11.08 -19.10
CA TYR A 448 -15.27 -9.76 -18.82
C TYR A 448 -14.70 -9.18 -20.12
N PHE A 449 -15.11 -7.97 -20.48
CA PHE A 449 -14.52 -7.20 -21.57
C PHE A 449 -13.92 -5.91 -21.01
N SER A 450 -12.64 -5.65 -21.25
CA SER A 450 -11.96 -4.43 -20.82
C SER A 450 -11.38 -3.67 -22.01
N LEU A 451 -11.43 -2.34 -21.94
CA LEU A 451 -10.83 -1.45 -22.93
C LEU A 451 -10.16 -0.29 -22.19
N GLY A 452 -8.86 -0.08 -22.41
CA GLY A 452 -8.14 1.01 -21.75
C GLY A 452 -6.79 1.29 -22.42
N ILE A 453 -6.21 2.46 -22.14
CA ILE A 453 -4.85 2.80 -22.58
C ILE A 453 -3.90 2.57 -21.40
N GLY A 454 -2.87 1.76 -21.59
CA GLY A 454 -1.87 1.42 -20.59
C GLY A 454 -0.89 2.58 -20.33
N SER A 455 -0.09 2.46 -19.26
CA SER A 455 0.98 3.42 -18.96
C SER A 455 2.08 3.44 -20.03
N ASP A 456 2.14 2.41 -20.86
CA ASP A 456 2.98 2.29 -22.05
C ASP A 456 2.38 3.00 -23.28
N SER A 457 1.26 3.71 -23.13
CA SER A 457 0.49 4.34 -24.21
C SER A 457 -0.06 3.36 -25.25
N ALA A 458 -0.11 2.06 -24.95
CA ALA A 458 -0.76 1.06 -25.79
C ALA A 458 -2.26 0.96 -25.48
N LEU A 459 -3.07 0.72 -26.51
CA LEU A 459 -4.49 0.40 -26.35
C LEU A 459 -4.63 -1.09 -26.01
N HIS A 460 -5.09 -1.39 -24.79
CA HIS A 460 -5.38 -2.74 -24.32
C HIS A 460 -6.84 -3.09 -24.51
N ILE A 461 -7.09 -4.25 -25.11
CA ILE A 461 -8.40 -4.85 -25.34
C ILE A 461 -8.39 -6.22 -24.66
N GLY A 462 -8.99 -6.30 -23.48
CA GLY A 462 -9.05 -7.54 -22.69
C GLY A 462 -10.36 -8.27 -22.87
N LEU A 463 -10.29 -9.59 -23.00
CA LEU A 463 -11.44 -10.48 -22.95
C LEU A 463 -11.13 -11.66 -22.03
N ALA A 464 -11.87 -11.80 -20.93
CA ALA A 464 -11.74 -12.92 -20.01
C ALA A 464 -13.09 -13.59 -19.73
N ALA A 465 -13.08 -14.81 -19.22
CA ALA A 465 -14.26 -15.60 -18.92
C ALA A 465 -14.27 -16.02 -17.45
N GLN A 466 -15.47 -16.16 -16.91
CA GLN A 466 -15.73 -16.88 -15.67
C GLN A 466 -16.36 -18.23 -16.04
N LEU A 467 -15.72 -19.31 -15.59
CA LEU A 467 -16.08 -20.68 -15.95
C LEU A 467 -16.27 -21.53 -14.70
N THR A 468 -17.28 -22.39 -14.68
CA THR A 468 -17.44 -23.43 -13.65
C THR A 468 -17.36 -24.81 -14.28
N ALA A 469 -16.30 -25.56 -14.06
CA ALA A 469 -16.12 -26.92 -14.55
C ALA A 469 -16.64 -27.96 -13.53
N HIS A 470 -17.53 -28.84 -13.97
CA HIS A 470 -18.04 -29.99 -13.23
C HIS A 470 -17.25 -31.24 -13.61
N LEU A 471 -16.34 -31.68 -12.73
CA LEU A 471 -15.39 -32.77 -12.90
C LEU A 471 -15.74 -33.93 -11.95
N GLY A 472 -16.93 -34.50 -12.10
CA GLY A 472 -17.43 -35.57 -11.23
C GLY A 472 -17.80 -35.02 -9.83
N PRO A 473 -17.20 -35.50 -8.73
CA PRO A 473 -17.45 -34.95 -7.38
C PRO A 473 -16.76 -33.59 -7.15
N ILE A 474 -15.91 -33.14 -8.08
CA ILE A 474 -15.19 -31.86 -7.99
C ILE A 474 -15.88 -30.82 -8.87
N VAL A 475 -16.17 -29.65 -8.31
CA VAL A 475 -16.62 -28.48 -9.06
C VAL A 475 -15.52 -27.42 -8.95
N ALA A 476 -15.00 -26.94 -10.08
CA ALA A 476 -13.93 -25.94 -10.12
C ALA A 476 -14.42 -24.67 -10.79
N THR A 477 -14.35 -23.53 -10.11
CA THR A 477 -14.70 -22.22 -10.67
C THR A 477 -13.43 -21.43 -10.97
N LEU A 478 -13.22 -21.07 -12.22
CA LEU A 478 -12.12 -20.25 -12.71
C LEU A 478 -12.64 -18.82 -12.92
N ASP A 479 -12.00 -17.85 -12.28
CA ASP A 479 -12.34 -16.44 -12.44
C ASP A 479 -11.31 -15.71 -13.34
N ARG A 480 -11.82 -14.99 -14.34
CA ARG A 480 -11.06 -14.08 -15.23
C ARG A 480 -9.90 -14.74 -15.99
N ILE A 481 -10.14 -15.89 -16.61
CA ILE A 481 -9.21 -16.51 -17.57
C ILE A 481 -9.45 -15.95 -18.98
N GLY A 482 -8.42 -15.46 -19.67
CA GLY A 482 -8.65 -14.70 -20.90
C GLY A 482 -7.43 -14.43 -21.76
N ALA A 483 -7.58 -13.42 -22.62
CA ALA A 483 -6.51 -12.84 -23.40
C ALA A 483 -6.60 -11.31 -23.37
N ASP A 484 -5.46 -10.65 -23.46
CA ASP A 484 -5.33 -9.21 -23.61
C ASP A 484 -4.61 -8.89 -24.92
N ALA A 485 -5.21 -8.05 -25.75
CA ALA A 485 -4.62 -7.59 -26.99
C ALA A 485 -4.14 -6.15 -26.83
N ALA A 486 -2.82 -5.93 -26.93
CA ALA A 486 -2.21 -4.62 -26.85
C ALA A 486 -1.87 -4.10 -28.25
N ILE A 487 -2.34 -2.89 -28.58
CA ILE A 487 -2.02 -2.17 -29.81
C ILE A 487 -1.21 -0.93 -29.47
N SER A 488 0.03 -0.83 -29.95
CA SER A 488 0.87 0.36 -29.78
C SER A 488 1.12 1.06 -31.11
N PHE A 489 1.42 2.35 -31.07
CA PHE A 489 1.72 3.17 -32.26
C PHE A 489 3.13 3.76 -32.16
N PRO A 490 4.19 3.02 -32.57
CA PRO A 490 5.56 3.49 -32.47
C PRO A 490 5.82 4.74 -33.32
N PRO A 491 6.69 5.67 -32.86
CA PRO A 491 7.06 6.85 -33.64
C PRO A 491 7.62 6.49 -35.03
N ASN A 492 7.36 7.35 -36.01
CA ASN A 492 7.80 7.23 -37.41
C ASN A 492 7.32 5.94 -38.14
N GLY A 493 6.26 5.29 -37.66
CA GLY A 493 5.68 4.12 -38.30
C GLY A 493 6.65 2.93 -38.37
N SER A 494 7.36 2.69 -37.26
CA SER A 494 8.34 1.61 -37.09
C SER A 494 7.75 0.30 -36.55
N GLY A 495 6.42 0.20 -36.46
CA GLY A 495 5.73 -1.00 -36.00
C GLY A 495 5.78 -2.14 -37.03
N ARG A 496 5.59 -3.39 -36.57
CA ARG A 496 5.62 -4.58 -37.43
C ARG A 496 4.46 -4.63 -38.43
N LEU A 497 3.38 -3.89 -38.17
CA LEU A 497 2.25 -3.69 -39.09
C LEU A 497 2.32 -2.33 -39.81
N GLY A 498 3.51 -1.72 -39.88
CA GLY A 498 3.72 -0.37 -40.39
C GLY A 498 3.51 0.66 -39.29
N MET A 499 2.35 1.30 -39.25
CA MET A 499 2.08 2.38 -38.28
C MET A 499 1.72 1.90 -36.86
N ALA A 500 1.56 0.59 -36.66
CA ALA A 500 1.16 0.00 -35.39
C ALA A 500 1.91 -1.32 -35.10
N ASP A 501 1.94 -1.69 -33.82
CA ASP A 501 2.35 -3.00 -33.33
C ASP A 501 1.19 -3.66 -32.59
N PHE A 502 1.06 -4.98 -32.73
CA PHE A 502 0.01 -5.79 -32.10
C PHE A 502 0.65 -6.92 -31.28
N HIS A 503 0.24 -7.05 -30.03
CA HIS A 503 0.61 -8.14 -29.14
C HIS A 503 -0.65 -8.79 -28.56
N LEU A 504 -0.65 -10.12 -28.40
CA LEU A 504 -1.74 -10.86 -27.75
C LEU A 504 -1.15 -11.68 -26.61
N ASP A 505 -1.53 -11.34 -25.39
CA ASP A 505 -1.11 -11.99 -24.16
C ASP A 505 -2.21 -12.89 -23.60
N PHE A 506 -1.83 -14.04 -23.05
CA PHE A 506 -2.74 -14.87 -22.28
C PHE A 506 -2.85 -14.34 -20.84
N VAL A 507 -4.07 -14.13 -20.37
CA VAL A 507 -4.36 -13.72 -18.99
C VAL A 507 -4.75 -14.96 -18.18
N PRO A 508 -3.91 -15.43 -17.24
CA PRO A 508 -4.27 -16.56 -16.37
C PRO A 508 -5.41 -16.18 -15.43
N PRO A 509 -6.14 -17.18 -14.88
CA PRO A 509 -7.22 -16.92 -13.93
C PRO A 509 -6.69 -16.20 -12.69
N LYS A 510 -7.43 -15.18 -12.23
CA LYS A 510 -7.14 -14.45 -10.98
C LYS A 510 -7.62 -15.19 -9.73
N GLY A 511 -8.53 -16.13 -9.90
CA GLY A 511 -9.09 -16.92 -8.81
C GLY A 511 -9.48 -18.32 -9.26
N VAL A 512 -9.29 -19.30 -8.38
CA VAL A 512 -9.77 -20.67 -8.54
C VAL A 512 -10.50 -21.08 -7.28
N GLY A 513 -11.81 -21.27 -7.37
CA GLY A 513 -12.62 -21.94 -6.36
C GLY A 513 -12.71 -23.43 -6.65
N LEU A 514 -12.63 -24.27 -5.63
CA LEU A 514 -12.83 -25.71 -5.72
C LEU A 514 -13.88 -26.12 -4.71
N ALA A 515 -14.82 -26.97 -5.09
CA ALA A 515 -15.73 -27.67 -4.18
C ALA A 515 -15.61 -29.17 -4.44
N LEU A 516 -15.65 -29.98 -3.40
CA LEU A 516 -15.54 -31.43 -3.44
C LEU A 516 -16.67 -32.04 -2.62
N ASP A 517 -17.50 -32.88 -3.26
CA ASP A 517 -18.43 -33.78 -2.57
C ASP A 517 -18.26 -35.20 -3.11
N ALA A 518 -17.40 -35.98 -2.44
CA ALA A 518 -17.15 -37.38 -2.74
C ALA A 518 -17.89 -38.33 -1.78
N GLY A 519 -18.96 -37.86 -1.12
CA GLY A 519 -19.74 -38.60 -0.13
C GLY A 519 -19.04 -38.75 1.23
N VAL A 520 -17.85 -39.36 1.26
CA VAL A 520 -17.04 -39.57 2.48
C VAL A 520 -16.21 -38.32 2.83
N ILE A 521 -15.86 -37.53 1.81
CA ILE A 521 -15.09 -36.29 1.94
C ILE A 521 -15.95 -35.18 1.34
N LYS A 522 -16.21 -34.15 2.14
CA LYS A 522 -16.92 -32.94 1.71
C LYS A 522 -16.05 -31.73 2.02
N GLY A 523 -16.05 -30.74 1.15
CA GLY A 523 -15.30 -29.51 1.42
C GLY A 523 -15.11 -28.65 0.21
N GLY A 524 -14.20 -27.69 0.33
CA GLY A 524 -13.86 -26.77 -0.74
C GLY A 524 -12.56 -26.05 -0.48
N GLY A 525 -12.11 -25.29 -1.46
CA GLY A 525 -10.93 -24.47 -1.36
C GLY A 525 -11.02 -23.28 -2.28
N PHE A 526 -10.15 -22.32 -2.03
CA PHE A 526 -10.03 -21.10 -2.79
C PHE A 526 -8.56 -20.80 -3.02
N LEU A 527 -8.21 -20.29 -4.20
CA LEU A 527 -6.89 -19.80 -4.52
C LEU A 527 -7.05 -18.48 -5.28
N SER A 528 -6.60 -17.39 -4.68
CA SER A 528 -6.40 -16.11 -5.34
C SER A 528 -4.98 -16.00 -5.86
N VAL A 529 -4.84 -15.45 -7.07
CA VAL A 529 -3.58 -15.22 -7.77
C VAL A 529 -3.51 -13.76 -8.19
N ASP A 530 -2.59 -13.02 -7.59
CA ASP A 530 -2.21 -11.67 -8.01
C ASP A 530 -0.80 -11.71 -8.62
N ALA A 531 -0.73 -11.98 -9.92
CA ALA A 531 0.54 -12.06 -10.65
C ALA A 531 1.31 -10.72 -10.68
N ALA A 532 0.60 -9.58 -10.61
CA ALA A 532 1.23 -8.27 -10.58
C ALA A 532 1.99 -8.05 -9.28
N LYS A 533 1.39 -8.42 -8.14
CA LYS A 533 2.06 -8.40 -6.82
C LYS A 533 2.94 -9.62 -6.55
N GLY A 534 2.85 -10.67 -7.36
CA GLY A 534 3.50 -11.95 -7.10
C GLY A 534 2.92 -12.65 -5.88
N GLU A 535 1.64 -12.48 -5.60
CA GLU A 535 0.97 -13.04 -4.42
C GLU A 535 0.03 -14.18 -4.81
N TYR A 536 0.11 -15.29 -4.06
CA TYR A 536 -0.78 -16.44 -4.18
C TYR A 536 -1.33 -16.72 -2.79
N ALA A 537 -2.63 -16.60 -2.60
CA ALA A 537 -3.26 -16.82 -1.30
C ALA A 537 -4.43 -17.77 -1.45
N GLY A 538 -4.48 -18.82 -0.64
CA GLY A 538 -5.52 -19.82 -0.75
C GLY A 538 -5.89 -20.45 0.58
N ALA A 539 -7.06 -21.08 0.59
CA ALA A 539 -7.57 -21.84 1.71
C ALA A 539 -8.19 -23.15 1.24
N LEU A 540 -8.26 -24.12 2.14
CA LEU A 540 -8.82 -25.44 1.95
C LEU A 540 -9.53 -25.85 3.23
N GLU A 541 -10.76 -26.32 3.10
CA GLU A 541 -11.57 -26.86 4.19
C GLU A 541 -12.14 -28.21 3.75
N LEU A 542 -11.83 -29.27 4.48
CA LEU A 542 -12.20 -30.64 4.17
C LEU A 542 -12.71 -31.34 5.42
N THR A 543 -13.92 -31.88 5.34
CA THR A 543 -14.56 -32.69 6.37
C THR A 543 -14.61 -34.15 5.93
N PHE A 544 -14.14 -35.05 6.80
CA PHE A 544 -14.10 -36.49 6.59
C PHE A 544 -15.16 -37.16 7.47
N GLN A 545 -16.25 -37.63 6.86
CA GLN A 545 -17.40 -38.30 7.53
C GLN A 545 -17.95 -37.56 8.77
N ASP A 546 -17.85 -36.24 8.81
CA ASP A 546 -18.20 -35.41 9.99
C ASP A 546 -17.43 -35.79 11.28
N VAL A 547 -16.31 -36.52 11.16
CA VAL A 547 -15.46 -36.95 12.28
C VAL A 547 -14.21 -36.06 12.42
N ILE A 548 -13.64 -35.64 11.29
CA ILE A 548 -12.43 -34.81 11.23
C ILE A 548 -12.69 -33.65 10.27
N ALA A 549 -12.51 -32.42 10.74
CA ALA A 549 -12.50 -31.22 9.92
C ALA A 549 -11.06 -30.71 9.82
N LEU A 550 -10.49 -30.76 8.62
CA LEU A 550 -9.17 -30.24 8.29
C LEU A 550 -9.31 -28.90 7.57
N LYS A 551 -8.62 -27.89 8.08
CA LYS A 551 -8.59 -26.54 7.54
C LYS A 551 -7.14 -26.14 7.27
N ALA A 552 -6.86 -25.54 6.12
CA ALA A 552 -5.53 -25.07 5.76
C ALA A 552 -5.61 -23.73 5.04
N ILE A 553 -4.70 -22.82 5.35
CA ILE A 553 -4.56 -21.50 4.70
C ILE A 553 -3.10 -21.33 4.32
N GLY A 554 -2.84 -20.93 3.08
CA GLY A 554 -1.52 -20.74 2.52
C GLY A 554 -1.40 -19.38 1.85
N ILE A 555 -0.34 -18.63 2.16
CA ILE A 555 -0.01 -17.37 1.48
C ILE A 555 1.44 -17.45 1.02
N ILE A 556 1.67 -17.19 -0.26
CA ILE A 556 2.98 -17.20 -0.91
C ILE A 556 3.18 -15.84 -1.58
N ASN A 557 4.34 -15.23 -1.34
CA ASN A 557 4.76 -14.02 -2.05
C ASN A 557 6.07 -14.31 -2.80
N THR A 558 6.12 -13.96 -4.08
CA THR A 558 7.28 -14.13 -4.97
C THR A 558 8.01 -12.82 -5.27
N LYS A 559 7.49 -11.70 -4.74
CA LYS A 559 8.12 -10.37 -4.77
C LYS A 559 8.23 -9.82 -3.35
N LEU A 560 9.35 -9.20 -3.03
CA LEU A 560 9.58 -8.51 -1.76
C LEU A 560 8.97 -7.10 -1.79
N PRO A 561 8.83 -6.41 -0.63
CA PRO A 561 8.25 -5.06 -0.57
C PRO A 561 8.95 -4.01 -1.44
N ASP A 562 10.22 -4.22 -1.79
CA ASP A 562 11.02 -3.38 -2.68
C ASP A 562 10.84 -3.71 -4.19
N GLY A 563 9.96 -4.68 -4.52
CA GLY A 563 9.70 -5.15 -5.87
C GLY A 563 10.71 -6.18 -6.41
N SER A 564 11.76 -6.52 -5.64
CA SER A 564 12.75 -7.51 -6.05
C SER A 564 12.20 -8.94 -6.00
N PRO A 565 12.74 -9.88 -6.81
CA PRO A 565 12.36 -11.28 -6.73
C PRO A 565 12.74 -11.87 -5.36
N GLY A 566 11.79 -12.49 -4.68
CA GLY A 566 12.01 -13.16 -3.41
C GLY A 566 11.02 -14.28 -3.17
N PHE A 567 11.06 -14.89 -2.00
CA PHE A 567 10.10 -15.93 -1.63
C PHE A 567 9.72 -15.78 -0.17
N ALA A 568 8.44 -15.66 0.13
CA ALA A 568 7.92 -15.77 1.48
C ALA A 568 6.71 -16.68 1.50
N LEU A 569 6.53 -17.39 2.61
CA LEU A 569 5.50 -18.41 2.77
C LEU A 569 4.87 -18.27 4.15
N LEU A 570 3.55 -18.42 4.23
CA LEU A 570 2.85 -18.71 5.46
C LEU A 570 1.88 -19.85 5.23
N ILE A 571 1.90 -20.81 6.14
CA ILE A 571 0.98 -21.95 6.16
C ILE A 571 0.38 -22.03 7.56
N LEU A 572 -0.95 -22.02 7.64
CA LEU A 572 -1.73 -22.32 8.83
C LEU A 572 -2.51 -23.60 8.54
N VAL A 573 -2.38 -24.61 9.39
CA VAL A 573 -3.15 -25.87 9.28
C VAL A 573 -3.78 -26.18 10.63
N THR A 574 -5.07 -26.45 10.66
CA THR A 574 -5.80 -26.90 11.84
C THR A 574 -6.62 -28.13 11.53
N ALA A 575 -6.76 -29.01 12.53
CA ALA A 575 -7.57 -30.20 12.46
C ALA A 575 -8.42 -30.28 13.74
N GLU A 576 -9.74 -30.29 13.57
CA GLU A 576 -10.72 -30.50 14.63
C GLU A 576 -11.30 -31.90 14.49
N PHE A 577 -11.50 -32.60 15.60
CA PHE A 577 -11.95 -33.99 15.62
C PHE A 577 -12.87 -34.26 16.82
N MET A 578 -13.52 -35.43 16.85
CA MET A 578 -14.34 -35.84 18.00
C MET A 578 -13.54 -35.71 19.32
N PRO A 579 -14.08 -35.03 20.37
CA PRO A 579 -13.33 -34.73 21.58
C PRO A 579 -12.68 -35.95 22.24
N ILE A 580 -11.36 -35.91 22.42
CA ILE A 580 -10.57 -36.97 23.07
C ILE A 580 -10.43 -36.64 24.56
N GLN A 581 -10.99 -37.48 25.44
CA GLN A 581 -10.92 -37.26 26.89
C GLN A 581 -9.48 -37.31 27.42
N LEU A 582 -9.04 -36.24 28.09
CA LEU A 582 -7.73 -36.11 28.75
C LEU A 582 -7.80 -36.36 30.26
N GLY A 583 -9.00 -36.42 30.85
CA GLY A 583 -9.23 -36.60 32.29
C GLY A 583 -9.70 -35.31 32.98
N PHE A 584 -10.22 -35.40 34.21
CA PHE A 584 -10.74 -34.26 34.99
C PHE A 584 -11.77 -33.37 34.27
N GLY A 585 -12.50 -33.93 33.30
CA GLY A 585 -13.48 -33.21 32.49
C GLY A 585 -12.89 -32.46 31.28
N PHE A 586 -11.56 -32.50 31.07
CA PHE A 586 -10.91 -31.92 29.90
C PHE A 586 -10.91 -32.86 28.70
N THR A 587 -11.10 -32.28 27.52
CA THR A 587 -11.04 -32.95 26.22
C THR A 587 -10.10 -32.20 25.28
N LEU A 588 -9.40 -32.94 24.42
CA LEU A 588 -8.70 -32.37 23.25
C LEU A 588 -9.65 -32.39 22.07
N VAL A 589 -9.94 -31.23 21.50
CA VAL A 589 -10.93 -31.05 20.42
C VAL A 589 -10.23 -30.79 19.09
N GLY A 590 -9.05 -30.19 19.10
CA GLY A 590 -8.30 -29.92 17.88
C GLY A 590 -6.83 -29.63 18.10
N VAL A 591 -6.06 -29.74 17.03
CA VAL A 591 -4.64 -29.41 16.96
C VAL A 591 -4.37 -28.57 15.73
N GLY A 592 -3.38 -27.67 15.80
CA GLY A 592 -3.02 -26.82 14.68
C GLY A 592 -1.54 -26.43 14.69
N GLY A 593 -1.12 -25.81 13.60
CA GLY A 593 0.24 -25.32 13.44
C GLY A 593 0.29 -24.18 12.45
N LEU A 594 1.07 -23.16 12.78
CA LEU A 594 1.45 -22.07 11.89
C LEU A 594 2.94 -22.17 11.57
N LEU A 595 3.28 -21.96 10.30
CA LEU A 595 4.66 -21.89 9.82
C LEU A 595 4.78 -20.68 8.89
N GLY A 596 5.67 -19.75 9.23
CA GLY A 596 6.03 -18.60 8.42
C GLY A 596 7.50 -18.67 8.03
N LEU A 597 7.80 -18.51 6.74
CA LEU A 597 9.15 -18.34 6.20
C LEU A 597 9.27 -16.97 5.54
N ASN A 598 10.33 -16.25 5.86
CA ASN A 598 10.51 -14.84 5.50
C ASN A 598 9.32 -13.97 5.92
N ARG A 599 8.81 -14.27 7.12
CA ARG A 599 7.78 -13.51 7.82
C ARG A 599 8.13 -13.45 9.30
N ARG A 600 7.82 -12.33 9.93
CA ARG A 600 8.04 -12.09 11.36
C ARG A 600 6.71 -11.97 12.08
N LEU A 601 6.70 -12.11 13.40
CA LEU A 601 5.57 -11.76 14.23
C LEU A 601 5.60 -10.25 14.53
N ASP A 602 4.48 -9.57 14.29
CA ASP A 602 4.30 -8.20 14.75
C ASP A 602 3.53 -8.20 16.09
N THR A 603 4.22 -7.90 17.19
CA THR A 603 3.64 -7.93 18.53
C THR A 603 2.59 -6.84 18.72
N GLU A 604 2.74 -5.67 18.08
CA GLU A 604 1.74 -4.59 18.21
C GLU A 604 0.48 -4.94 17.44
N ALA A 605 0.60 -5.47 16.22
CA ALA A 605 -0.54 -5.96 15.46
C ALA A 605 -1.27 -7.09 16.20
N LEU A 606 -0.53 -8.00 16.86
CA LEU A 606 -1.12 -9.05 17.69
C LEU A 606 -1.90 -8.48 18.89
N ARG A 607 -1.34 -7.48 19.59
CA ARG A 607 -1.99 -6.80 20.73
C ARG A 607 -3.26 -6.07 20.30
N VAL A 608 -3.26 -5.43 19.14
CA VAL A 608 -4.48 -4.87 18.53
C VAL A 608 -5.45 -6.00 18.18
N GLY A 609 -4.96 -7.11 17.64
CA GLY A 609 -5.72 -8.31 17.29
C GLY A 609 -6.47 -8.95 18.46
N VAL A 610 -5.94 -8.84 19.69
CA VAL A 610 -6.64 -9.26 20.92
C VAL A 610 -7.95 -8.49 21.08
N ARG A 611 -7.95 -7.17 20.81
CA ARG A 611 -9.11 -6.30 20.97
C ARG A 611 -10.10 -6.41 19.81
N THR A 612 -9.59 -6.57 18.58
CA THR A 612 -10.43 -6.63 17.36
C THR A 612 -10.98 -8.02 17.05
N GLY A 613 -10.50 -9.07 17.73
CA GLY A 613 -10.90 -10.45 17.47
C GLY A 613 -10.17 -11.10 16.28
N ALA A 614 -9.08 -10.51 15.80
CA ALA A 614 -8.24 -11.07 14.73
C ALA A 614 -7.58 -12.40 15.13
N LEU A 615 -7.44 -12.69 16.43
CA LEU A 615 -6.93 -13.98 16.93
C LEU A 615 -7.77 -15.17 16.47
N ASN A 616 -9.09 -15.00 16.31
CA ASN A 616 -9.98 -16.04 15.78
C ASN A 616 -9.60 -16.44 14.34
N SER A 617 -8.96 -15.54 13.59
CA SER A 617 -8.52 -15.79 12.22
C SER A 617 -7.16 -16.50 12.14
N VAL A 618 -6.38 -16.47 13.22
CA VAL A 618 -5.02 -17.04 13.30
C VAL A 618 -4.97 -18.39 14.01
N LEU A 619 -5.79 -18.60 15.05
CA LEU A 619 -5.78 -19.83 15.84
C LEU A 619 -6.59 -20.95 15.18
N PHE A 620 -7.92 -20.98 15.37
CA PHE A 620 -8.82 -21.95 14.74
C PHE A 620 -9.94 -21.22 13.98
N PRO A 621 -9.67 -20.76 12.74
CA PRO A 621 -10.67 -20.02 11.98
C PRO A 621 -11.90 -20.86 11.66
N GLN A 622 -13.06 -20.19 11.69
CA GLN A 622 -14.36 -20.75 11.30
C GLN A 622 -14.83 -20.14 9.98
N ASP A 623 -15.62 -20.89 9.22
CA ASP A 623 -16.18 -20.50 7.92
C ASP A 623 -15.14 -19.85 6.99
N ILE A 624 -14.02 -20.54 6.76
CA ILE A 624 -12.84 -19.96 6.09
C ILE A 624 -13.20 -19.47 4.70
N ILE A 625 -14.01 -20.22 3.96
CA ILE A 625 -14.39 -19.89 2.59
C ILE A 625 -15.18 -18.56 2.54
N ALA A 626 -16.08 -18.32 3.50
CA ALA A 626 -16.88 -17.10 3.56
C ALA A 626 -16.06 -15.88 4.03
N ASN A 627 -15.08 -16.08 4.90
CA ASN A 627 -14.32 -15.02 5.56
C ASN A 627 -12.88 -14.86 5.02
N ILE A 628 -12.54 -15.49 3.90
CA ILE A 628 -11.15 -15.65 3.45
C ILE A 628 -10.40 -14.33 3.26
N THR A 629 -11.07 -13.30 2.74
CA THR A 629 -10.46 -11.98 2.54
C THR A 629 -10.05 -11.34 3.86
N ARG A 630 -10.90 -11.43 4.89
CA ARG A 630 -10.60 -10.94 6.24
C ARG A 630 -9.48 -11.76 6.86
N ILE A 631 -9.57 -13.09 6.82
CA ILE A 631 -8.56 -13.98 7.41
C ILE A 631 -7.18 -13.74 6.78
N ILE A 632 -7.09 -13.61 5.46
CA ILE A 632 -5.82 -13.30 4.77
C ILE A 632 -5.28 -11.94 5.21
N SER A 633 -6.14 -10.93 5.37
CA SER A 633 -5.73 -9.60 5.86
C SER A 633 -5.18 -9.67 7.29
N ASP A 634 -5.95 -10.25 8.22
CA ASP A 634 -5.59 -10.38 9.63
C ASP A 634 -4.24 -11.14 9.79
N ILE A 635 -4.06 -12.23 9.02
CA ILE A 635 -2.81 -13.00 9.01
C ILE A 635 -1.63 -12.16 8.45
N LYS A 636 -1.86 -11.34 7.42
CA LYS A 636 -0.80 -10.49 6.82
C LYS A 636 -0.38 -9.36 7.77
N ASP A 637 -1.33 -8.81 8.52
CA ASP A 637 -1.08 -7.75 9.48
C ASP A 637 -0.30 -8.28 10.70
N ILE A 638 -0.66 -9.47 11.20
CA ILE A 638 0.02 -10.10 12.34
C ILE A 638 1.38 -10.73 11.94
N PHE A 639 1.47 -11.25 10.70
CA PHE A 639 2.69 -11.89 10.18
C PHE A 639 3.19 -11.23 8.88
N PRO A 640 3.71 -9.99 8.97
CA PRO A 640 4.19 -9.26 7.81
C PRO A 640 5.46 -9.89 7.22
N LEU A 641 5.76 -9.53 5.96
CA LEU A 641 6.96 -9.96 5.24
C LEU A 641 8.23 -9.44 5.94
N ALA A 642 9.19 -10.33 6.21
CA ALA A 642 10.48 -10.01 6.78
C ALA A 642 11.53 -11.04 6.38
N VAL A 643 12.54 -10.63 5.62
CA VAL A 643 13.59 -11.52 5.09
C VAL A 643 14.42 -12.11 6.25
N GLU A 644 14.80 -13.38 6.14
CA GLU A 644 15.56 -14.13 7.17
C GLU A 644 14.82 -14.37 8.49
N HIS A 645 13.51 -14.12 8.56
CA HIS A 645 12.68 -14.51 9.69
C HIS A 645 11.97 -15.84 9.47
N PHE A 646 11.77 -16.56 10.57
CA PHE A 646 11.08 -17.84 10.59
C PHE A 646 10.21 -17.95 11.84
N VAL A 647 8.91 -18.17 11.62
CA VAL A 647 7.89 -18.25 12.66
C VAL A 647 7.34 -19.67 12.71
N ILE A 648 7.25 -20.25 13.91
CA ILE A 648 6.52 -21.49 14.16
C ILE A 648 5.51 -21.26 15.28
N GLY A 649 4.27 -21.70 15.09
CA GLY A 649 3.22 -21.61 16.10
C GLY A 649 2.43 -22.91 16.25
N PRO A 650 2.86 -23.89 17.08
CA PRO A 650 1.99 -24.99 17.50
C PRO A 650 0.75 -24.48 18.24
N MET A 651 -0.40 -25.08 17.96
CA MET A 651 -1.70 -24.71 18.51
C MET A 651 -2.49 -25.93 18.99
N GLY A 652 -3.34 -25.73 19.99
CA GLY A 652 -4.26 -26.74 20.51
C GLY A 652 -5.59 -26.13 20.93
N LYS A 653 -6.65 -26.91 20.79
CA LYS A 653 -8.01 -26.57 21.22
C LYS A 653 -8.47 -27.57 22.27
N LEU A 654 -8.72 -27.08 23.48
CA LEU A 654 -9.13 -27.85 24.65
C LEU A 654 -10.58 -27.51 24.99
N GLY A 655 -11.37 -28.52 25.36
CA GLY A 655 -12.71 -28.36 25.91
C GLY A 655 -12.76 -28.81 27.37
N TRP A 656 -13.74 -28.31 28.11
CA TRP A 656 -14.05 -28.77 29.46
C TRP A 656 -15.56 -28.90 29.68
N GLY A 657 -16.00 -30.04 30.22
CA GLY A 657 -17.41 -30.39 30.40
C GLY A 657 -18.02 -31.17 29.23
N THR A 658 -19.17 -31.82 29.47
CA THR A 658 -19.94 -32.54 28.43
C THR A 658 -21.44 -32.25 28.58
N PRO A 659 -22.06 -31.48 27.66
CA PRO A 659 -21.47 -30.78 26.51
C PRO A 659 -20.40 -29.75 26.92
N THR A 660 -19.52 -29.35 26.00
CA THR A 660 -18.41 -28.44 26.31
C THR A 660 -18.94 -27.10 26.83
N LEU A 661 -18.61 -26.79 28.08
CA LEU A 661 -19.04 -25.56 28.77
C LEU A 661 -17.99 -24.45 28.61
N LEU A 662 -16.72 -24.85 28.54
CA LEU A 662 -15.58 -23.96 28.40
C LEU A 662 -14.64 -24.51 27.33
N SER A 663 -14.23 -23.68 26.38
CA SER A 663 -13.25 -23.99 25.36
C SER A 663 -12.05 -23.05 25.47
N LEU A 664 -10.86 -23.58 25.23
CA LEU A 664 -9.62 -22.83 25.21
C LEU A 664 -8.86 -23.17 23.93
N GLU A 665 -8.77 -22.20 23.03
CA GLU A 665 -7.86 -22.22 21.90
C GLU A 665 -6.56 -21.54 22.32
N ILE A 666 -5.42 -22.22 22.17
CA ILE A 666 -4.13 -21.70 22.59
C ILE A 666 -3.06 -22.00 21.54
N GLY A 667 -2.23 -21.01 21.24
CA GLY A 667 -1.07 -21.10 20.35
C GLY A 667 0.18 -20.57 21.03
N VAL A 668 1.30 -21.27 20.84
CA VAL A 668 2.62 -20.82 21.28
C VAL A 668 3.42 -20.46 20.04
N ILE A 669 3.60 -19.19 19.77
CA ILE A 669 4.29 -18.64 18.59
C ILE A 669 5.73 -18.32 18.98
N ILE A 670 6.66 -18.82 18.17
CA ILE A 670 8.10 -18.59 18.30
C ILE A 670 8.56 -17.91 17.02
N ASP A 671 9.14 -16.73 17.13
CA ASP A 671 9.81 -16.01 16.03
C ASP A 671 11.33 -16.17 16.17
N LEU A 672 12.02 -16.32 15.06
CA LEU A 672 13.48 -16.45 14.95
C LEU A 672 13.94 -15.54 13.79
N PRO A 673 15.07 -14.82 13.90
CA PRO A 673 16.18 -15.03 14.85
C PRO A 673 16.07 -14.25 16.17
N THR A 674 15.15 -13.28 16.28
CA THR A 674 14.82 -12.57 17.52
C THR A 674 13.97 -13.50 18.37
N PRO A 675 14.49 -14.13 19.45
CA PRO A 675 13.81 -15.21 20.15
C PRO A 675 12.64 -14.68 20.98
N ALA A 676 11.55 -14.25 20.34
CA ALA A 676 10.32 -13.88 21.00
C ALA A 676 9.47 -15.13 21.17
N ILE A 677 9.03 -15.39 22.39
CA ILE A 677 8.05 -16.44 22.70
C ILE A 677 6.76 -15.73 23.07
N VAL A 678 5.72 -15.99 22.29
CA VAL A 678 4.41 -15.37 22.46
C VAL A 678 3.36 -16.46 22.57
N ILE A 679 2.49 -16.33 23.56
CA ILE A 679 1.31 -17.16 23.74
C ILE A 679 0.11 -16.32 23.31
N ALA A 680 -0.72 -16.87 22.45
CA ALA A 680 -2.00 -16.27 22.07
C ALA A 680 -3.11 -17.27 22.32
N GLY A 681 -4.28 -16.81 22.74
CA GLY A 681 -5.40 -17.68 23.01
C GLY A 681 -6.76 -17.01 23.02
N VAL A 682 -7.78 -17.84 22.90
CA VAL A 682 -9.20 -17.47 22.94
C VAL A 682 -9.86 -18.42 23.92
N LEU A 683 -10.34 -17.87 25.03
CA LEU A 683 -11.09 -18.59 26.06
C LEU A 683 -12.57 -18.27 25.86
N GLN A 684 -13.40 -19.27 25.61
CA GLN A 684 -14.85 -19.11 25.51
C GLN A 684 -15.56 -19.93 26.59
N ALA A 685 -16.60 -19.35 27.18
CA ALA A 685 -17.52 -20.04 28.08
C ALA A 685 -18.95 -19.74 27.67
N SER A 686 -19.69 -20.78 27.29
CA SER A 686 -21.07 -20.70 26.81
C SER A 686 -21.96 -21.56 27.71
N LEU A 687 -22.73 -20.92 28.59
CA LEU A 687 -23.51 -21.60 29.63
C LEU A 687 -25.02 -21.40 29.43
N PRO A 688 -25.85 -22.45 29.60
CA PRO A 688 -25.49 -23.84 29.87
C PRO A 688 -25.04 -24.64 28.63
N ALA A 689 -25.32 -24.12 27.43
CA ALA A 689 -24.92 -24.68 26.14
C ALA A 689 -24.80 -23.53 25.10
N GLU A 690 -24.10 -23.77 24.00
CA GLU A 690 -23.79 -22.78 22.97
C GLU A 690 -25.03 -22.26 22.21
N ASP A 691 -25.99 -23.14 21.92
CA ASP A 691 -27.25 -22.81 21.24
C ASP A 691 -28.28 -22.08 22.13
N LEU A 692 -28.06 -22.09 23.45
CA LEU A 692 -28.94 -21.53 24.48
C LEU A 692 -28.14 -20.71 25.50
N ALA A 693 -27.10 -20.00 25.05
CA ALA A 693 -26.16 -19.30 25.93
C ALA A 693 -26.85 -18.16 26.71
N ILE A 694 -27.06 -18.37 28.01
CA ILE A 694 -27.43 -17.33 28.98
C ILE A 694 -26.22 -16.44 29.29
N LEU A 695 -25.04 -17.06 29.41
CA LEU A 695 -23.77 -16.36 29.49
C LEU A 695 -22.92 -16.81 28.31
N HIS A 696 -22.48 -15.86 27.50
CA HIS A 696 -21.40 -16.04 26.53
C HIS A 696 -20.27 -15.12 26.96
N LEU A 697 -19.16 -15.71 27.37
CA LEU A 697 -17.96 -14.99 27.77
C LEU A 697 -16.83 -15.42 26.84
N GLN A 698 -16.33 -14.50 26.02
CA GLN A 698 -15.16 -14.72 25.20
C GLN A 698 -14.05 -13.73 25.60
N VAL A 699 -12.93 -14.28 26.06
CA VAL A 699 -11.72 -13.55 26.41
C VAL A 699 -10.64 -13.91 25.40
N ASN A 700 -10.28 -12.95 24.57
CA ASN A 700 -9.10 -13.04 23.71
C ASN A 700 -7.89 -12.58 24.53
N PHE A 701 -6.75 -13.23 24.39
CA PHE A 701 -5.54 -12.83 25.08
C PHE A 701 -4.28 -13.12 24.28
N ALA A 702 -3.25 -12.33 24.50
CA ALA A 702 -1.89 -12.60 24.03
C ALA A 702 -0.88 -12.11 25.07
N GLY A 703 0.24 -12.81 25.20
CA GLY A 703 1.34 -12.35 26.04
C GLY A 703 2.65 -12.95 25.60
N GLY A 704 3.74 -12.25 25.83
CA GLY A 704 5.05 -12.65 25.35
C GLY A 704 6.19 -12.15 26.21
N ILE A 705 7.35 -12.73 25.94
CA ILE A 705 8.62 -12.35 26.56
C ILE A 705 9.51 -11.77 25.45
N ASP A 706 9.81 -10.47 25.56
CA ASP A 706 10.80 -9.80 24.72
C ASP A 706 12.12 -9.74 25.48
N PHE A 707 13.04 -10.64 25.15
CA PHE A 707 14.34 -10.73 25.80
C PHE A 707 15.29 -9.58 25.44
N GLN A 708 15.07 -8.88 24.32
CA GLN A 708 15.89 -7.73 23.93
C GLN A 708 15.51 -6.50 24.73
N LYS A 709 14.19 -6.28 24.91
CA LYS A 709 13.67 -5.15 25.72
C LYS A 709 13.64 -5.44 27.22
N GLY A 710 13.82 -6.69 27.62
CA GLY A 710 13.68 -7.11 29.01
C GLY A 710 12.25 -6.90 29.52
N LEU A 711 11.23 -7.26 28.72
CA LEU A 711 9.82 -6.99 29.00
C LEU A 711 8.96 -8.26 28.84
N ILE A 712 8.18 -8.58 29.86
CA ILE A 712 7.03 -9.47 29.78
C ILE A 712 5.79 -8.60 29.62
N TRP A 713 4.97 -8.93 28.63
CA TRP A 713 3.69 -8.28 28.41
C TRP A 713 2.59 -9.34 28.29
N PHE A 714 1.38 -8.99 28.72
CA PHE A 714 0.18 -9.79 28.51
C PHE A 714 -1.00 -8.84 28.41
N ASP A 715 -1.84 -9.02 27.39
CA ASP A 715 -3.04 -8.25 27.12
C ASP A 715 -4.21 -9.22 26.95
N ALA A 716 -5.36 -8.90 27.54
CA ALA A 716 -6.60 -9.64 27.38
C ALA A 716 -7.78 -8.69 27.19
N SER A 717 -8.77 -9.11 26.41
CA SER A 717 -9.94 -8.30 26.07
C SER A 717 -11.18 -9.18 26.02
N LEU A 718 -12.27 -8.68 26.61
CA LEU A 718 -13.59 -9.21 26.34
C LEU A 718 -13.98 -8.88 24.89
N TYR A 719 -14.45 -9.90 24.18
CA TYR A 719 -14.91 -9.81 22.81
C TYR A 719 -16.28 -10.50 22.72
N ASP A 720 -17.23 -9.90 22.01
CA ASP A 720 -18.58 -10.44 21.79
C ASP A 720 -19.21 -11.13 23.03
N SER A 721 -19.02 -10.52 24.21
CA SER A 721 -19.40 -11.12 25.48
C SER A 721 -20.71 -10.52 25.98
N HIS A 722 -21.63 -11.37 26.42
CA HIS A 722 -22.93 -10.94 26.93
C HIS A 722 -23.47 -11.86 28.03
N LEU A 723 -24.23 -11.27 28.95
CA LEU A 723 -25.05 -11.95 29.94
C LEU A 723 -26.52 -11.64 29.63
N LEU A 724 -27.28 -12.64 29.18
CA LEU A 724 -28.62 -12.48 28.59
C LEU A 724 -28.59 -11.48 27.43
N ILE A 725 -29.15 -10.28 27.63
CA ILE A 725 -29.18 -9.19 26.65
C ILE A 725 -28.15 -8.09 26.97
N TYR A 726 -27.41 -8.22 28.08
CA TYR A 726 -26.50 -7.20 28.58
C TYR A 726 -25.09 -7.43 28.04
N THR A 727 -24.56 -6.46 27.31
CA THR A 727 -23.21 -6.51 26.75
C THR A 727 -22.16 -6.33 27.86
N LEU A 728 -21.12 -7.16 27.80
CA LEU A 728 -19.95 -7.12 28.67
C LEU A 728 -18.73 -6.65 27.87
N THR A 729 -18.02 -5.64 28.37
CA THR A 729 -16.80 -5.12 27.75
C THR A 729 -15.72 -4.92 28.80
N GLY A 730 -14.45 -4.98 28.43
CA GLY A 730 -13.36 -4.69 29.35
C GLY A 730 -12.03 -5.23 28.85
N ASP A 731 -10.97 -4.52 29.20
CA ASP A 731 -9.60 -4.88 28.84
C ASP A 731 -8.76 -5.13 30.10
N MET A 732 -7.72 -5.96 29.98
CA MET A 732 -6.74 -6.27 31.01
C MET A 732 -5.34 -6.22 30.42
N ALA A 733 -4.37 -5.72 31.18
CA ALA A 733 -2.97 -5.72 30.79
C ALA A 733 -2.05 -6.01 31.99
N LEU A 734 -0.95 -6.71 31.72
CA LEU A 734 0.18 -6.93 32.62
C LEU A 734 1.48 -6.51 31.91
N ARG A 735 2.34 -5.77 32.60
CA ARG A 735 3.69 -5.40 32.16
C ARG A 735 4.66 -5.67 33.29
N ILE A 736 5.76 -6.36 32.98
CA ILE A 736 6.88 -6.62 33.90
C ILE A 736 8.17 -6.35 33.12
N GLY A 737 8.84 -5.24 33.41
CA GLY A 737 10.14 -4.87 32.83
C GLY A 737 11.28 -5.11 33.82
N TRP A 738 12.41 -5.66 33.34
CA TRP A 738 13.64 -5.88 34.11
C TRP A 738 14.91 -5.38 33.39
N GLY A 739 14.77 -4.68 32.25
CA GLY A 739 15.86 -4.01 31.54
C GLY A 739 15.92 -2.51 31.87
N ASP A 740 16.31 -1.67 30.91
CA ASP A 740 16.48 -0.20 31.05
C ASP A 740 15.22 0.56 31.55
N GLN A 741 14.06 -0.10 31.56
CA GLN A 741 12.81 0.40 32.14
C GLN A 741 12.18 -0.65 33.07
N ALA A 742 12.58 -0.63 34.34
CA ALA A 742 11.96 -1.45 35.38
C ALA A 742 10.52 -0.97 35.66
N ILE A 743 9.54 -1.78 35.29
CA ILE A 743 8.11 -1.44 35.44
C ILE A 743 7.31 -2.65 35.88
N PHE A 744 6.37 -2.46 36.83
CA PHE A 744 5.38 -3.46 37.18
C PHE A 744 3.99 -2.83 37.15
N ILE A 745 3.14 -3.32 36.25
CA ILE A 745 1.76 -2.87 36.09
C ILE A 745 0.87 -4.09 35.87
N LEU A 746 -0.19 -4.21 36.67
CA LEU A 746 -1.33 -5.08 36.42
C LEU A 746 -2.59 -4.22 36.45
N THR A 747 -3.34 -4.16 35.35
CA THR A 747 -4.58 -3.37 35.26
C THR A 747 -5.70 -4.18 34.62
N VAL A 748 -6.91 -4.04 35.16
CA VAL A 748 -8.16 -4.54 34.62
C VAL A 748 -9.10 -3.33 34.56
N GLY A 749 -9.50 -2.93 33.36
CA GLY A 749 -10.36 -1.76 33.17
C GLY A 749 -9.64 -0.41 33.22
N GLY A 750 -8.30 -0.35 33.27
CA GLY A 750 -7.53 0.90 33.26
C GLY A 750 -7.10 1.39 34.65
N PHE A 751 -6.80 2.69 34.75
CA PHE A 751 -6.16 3.32 35.92
C PHE A 751 -7.05 4.37 36.58
N HIS A 752 -6.62 4.87 37.73
CA HIS A 752 -7.19 6.05 38.39
C HIS A 752 -7.06 7.30 37.50
N PRO A 753 -8.07 8.18 37.41
CA PRO A 753 -8.04 9.38 36.55
C PRO A 753 -6.82 10.28 36.80
N SER A 754 -6.43 10.45 38.05
CA SER A 754 -5.27 11.27 38.47
C SER A 754 -3.91 10.58 38.31
N PHE A 755 -3.85 9.32 37.84
CA PHE A 755 -2.58 8.62 37.67
C PHE A 755 -1.91 9.00 36.33
N SER A 756 -0.80 9.72 36.39
CA SER A 756 -0.11 10.30 35.22
C SER A 756 0.94 9.37 34.59
N GLU A 757 1.47 8.40 35.34
CA GLU A 757 2.52 7.47 34.91
C GLU A 757 2.00 6.29 34.09
N ILE A 758 1.04 6.52 33.19
CA ILE A 758 0.47 5.48 32.33
C ILE A 758 1.34 5.32 31.08
N PRO A 759 1.90 4.12 30.82
CA PRO A 759 2.59 3.82 29.58
C PRO A 759 1.73 4.17 28.35
N PRO A 760 2.31 4.74 27.27
CA PRO A 760 1.54 5.18 26.11
C PRO A 760 0.60 4.11 25.51
N ASP A 761 1.02 2.84 25.55
CA ASP A 761 0.27 1.70 25.02
C ASP A 761 -0.95 1.29 25.87
N LEU A 762 -1.02 1.75 27.13
CA LEU A 762 -2.08 1.42 28.09
C LEU A 762 -3.08 2.56 28.33
N ARG A 763 -2.93 3.72 27.68
CA ARG A 763 -3.80 4.90 27.90
C ARG A 763 -5.26 4.68 27.50
N ASN A 764 -5.50 3.81 26.50
CA ASN A 764 -6.82 3.60 25.90
C ASN A 764 -7.39 2.22 26.26
N LEU A 765 -7.38 1.85 27.55
CA LEU A 765 -8.01 0.61 28.03
C LEU A 765 -9.49 0.83 28.32
N ARG A 766 -10.35 -0.09 27.88
CA ARG A 766 -11.79 -0.06 28.19
C ARG A 766 -12.04 -0.55 29.60
N ARG A 767 -12.81 0.23 30.36
CA ARG A 767 -13.31 -0.13 31.70
C ARG A 767 -14.09 -1.45 31.64
N LEU A 768 -13.96 -2.27 32.68
CA LEU A 768 -14.80 -3.47 32.81
C LEU A 768 -16.23 -3.02 33.04
N SER A 769 -17.11 -3.22 32.06
CA SER A 769 -18.43 -2.62 32.02
C SER A 769 -19.52 -3.62 31.66
N ILE A 770 -20.68 -3.45 32.28
CA ILE A 770 -21.93 -4.11 31.90
C ILE A 770 -22.97 -3.06 31.51
N SER A 771 -23.53 -3.21 30.31
CA SER A 771 -24.62 -2.37 29.82
C SER A 771 -25.96 -3.00 30.20
N LEU A 772 -26.63 -2.46 31.21
CA LEU A 772 -27.94 -2.94 31.69
C LEU A 772 -29.09 -2.44 30.81
N LEU A 773 -28.90 -1.30 30.14
CA LEU A 773 -29.80 -0.80 29.10
C LEU A 773 -28.93 -0.33 27.94
N SER A 774 -28.93 -1.08 26.85
CA SER A 774 -28.02 -0.92 25.71
C SER A 774 -28.61 -0.08 24.56
N GLY A 775 -29.83 0.45 24.72
CA GLY A 775 -30.45 1.30 23.72
C GLY A 775 -29.83 2.70 23.70
N ASP A 776 -30.05 3.46 22.61
CA ASP A 776 -29.66 4.87 22.55
C ASP A 776 -30.37 5.69 23.64
N ASN A 777 -31.57 5.25 24.01
CA ASN A 777 -32.40 5.84 25.06
C ASN A 777 -33.48 4.84 25.53
N PRO A 778 -33.56 4.46 26.82
CA PRO A 778 -32.64 4.80 27.92
C PRO A 778 -31.35 3.96 27.91
N ARG A 779 -30.28 4.51 28.48
CA ARG A 779 -28.96 3.88 28.67
C ARG A 779 -28.60 3.81 30.15
N LEU A 780 -28.13 2.66 30.62
CA LEU A 780 -27.67 2.44 31.99
C LEU A 780 -26.43 1.53 31.97
N THR A 781 -25.29 2.07 32.35
CA THR A 781 -24.00 1.39 32.28
C THR A 781 -23.34 1.39 33.65
N CYS A 782 -22.82 0.24 34.07
CA CYS A 782 -21.96 0.12 35.25
C CYS A 782 -20.55 -0.23 34.78
N ALA A 783 -19.56 0.57 35.15
CA ALA A 783 -18.16 0.41 34.77
C ALA A 783 -17.27 0.37 36.01
N THR A 784 -16.21 -0.43 36.01
CA THR A 784 -15.23 -0.52 37.10
C THR A 784 -13.81 -0.72 36.56
N TYR A 785 -12.83 -0.40 37.39
CA TYR A 785 -11.42 -0.70 37.14
C TYR A 785 -10.69 -1.08 38.41
N PHE A 786 -9.56 -1.76 38.22
CA PHE A 786 -8.62 -2.13 39.26
C PHE A 786 -7.21 -2.13 38.67
N ALA A 787 -6.26 -1.48 39.34
CA ALA A 787 -4.87 -1.49 38.93
C ALA A 787 -3.91 -1.64 40.12
N ILE A 788 -2.81 -2.33 39.90
CA ILE A 788 -1.68 -2.45 40.82
C ILE A 788 -0.45 -1.99 40.04
N THR A 789 0.27 -1.03 40.59
CA THR A 789 1.59 -0.59 40.09
C THR A 789 2.66 -0.86 41.15
N SER A 790 3.92 -0.56 40.86
CA SER A 790 5.01 -0.67 41.84
C SER A 790 4.72 0.06 43.16
N ASN A 791 4.01 1.19 43.11
CA ASN A 791 3.84 2.09 44.25
C ASN A 791 2.37 2.26 44.69
N THR A 792 1.39 1.84 43.88
CA THR A 792 -0.03 2.14 44.13
C THR A 792 -0.95 0.94 43.91
N VAL A 793 -2.07 0.93 44.63
CA VAL A 793 -3.27 0.13 44.32
C VAL A 793 -4.41 1.09 44.03
N GLN A 794 -5.12 0.83 42.95
CA GLN A 794 -6.13 1.71 42.39
C GLN A 794 -7.41 0.91 42.17
N ASN A 795 -8.55 1.48 42.52
CA ASN A 795 -9.84 0.88 42.26
C ASN A 795 -10.87 1.98 42.05
N GLY A 796 -11.83 1.78 41.15
CA GLY A 796 -12.95 2.68 41.04
C GLY A 796 -14.12 2.04 40.34
N SER A 797 -15.28 2.64 40.50
CA SER A 797 -16.53 2.19 39.89
C SER A 797 -17.40 3.39 39.58
N ARG A 798 -18.13 3.35 38.47
CA ARG A 798 -19.06 4.39 38.05
C ARG A 798 -20.29 3.77 37.40
N VAL A 799 -21.46 4.23 37.82
CA VAL A 799 -22.75 3.94 37.21
C VAL A 799 -23.21 5.20 36.50
N GLU A 800 -23.63 5.08 35.24
CA GLU A 800 -24.15 6.18 34.44
C GLU A 800 -25.54 5.85 33.90
N LEU A 801 -26.47 6.79 34.05
CA LEU A 801 -27.84 6.75 33.58
C LEU A 801 -28.07 7.86 32.57
N TYR A 802 -28.67 7.54 31.42
CA TYR A 802 -29.16 8.50 30.45
C TYR A 802 -30.57 8.10 29.99
N ALA A 803 -31.50 9.05 29.94
CA ALA A 803 -32.83 8.85 29.37
C ALA A 803 -33.34 10.14 28.77
N GLU A 804 -33.95 10.10 27.58
CA GLU A 804 -34.43 11.26 26.84
C GLU A 804 -35.93 11.16 26.55
N GLY A 805 -36.63 12.27 26.58
CA GLY A 805 -38.05 12.33 26.28
C GLY A 805 -38.55 13.77 26.17
N CYS A 806 -39.43 14.03 25.20
CA CYS A 806 -40.06 15.34 24.99
C CYS A 806 -39.07 16.52 24.80
N GLY A 807 -37.92 16.28 24.16
CA GLY A 807 -36.88 17.29 23.94
C GLY A 807 -35.97 17.55 25.15
N LEU A 808 -36.18 16.86 26.27
CA LEU A 808 -35.33 16.94 27.46
C LEU A 808 -34.64 15.60 27.72
N ASN A 809 -33.49 15.61 28.38
CA ASN A 809 -32.82 14.39 28.84
C ASN A 809 -32.46 14.43 30.33
N ILE A 810 -32.48 13.27 30.97
CA ILE A 810 -32.01 13.01 32.32
C ILE A 810 -30.64 12.35 32.19
N TYR A 811 -29.65 12.90 32.87
CA TYR A 811 -28.32 12.32 33.01
C TYR A 811 -27.96 12.22 34.47
N GLY A 812 -27.61 11.02 34.91
CA GLY A 812 -27.16 10.79 36.28
C GLY A 812 -25.91 9.94 36.29
N PHE A 813 -25.08 10.15 37.30
CA PHE A 813 -23.91 9.34 37.56
C PHE A 813 -23.71 9.15 39.06
N LEU A 814 -23.09 8.03 39.42
CA LEU A 814 -22.63 7.74 40.76
C LEU A 814 -21.34 6.94 40.63
N GLY A 815 -20.25 7.44 41.17
CA GLY A 815 -18.98 6.73 41.16
C GLY A 815 -18.12 7.03 42.37
N TYR A 816 -17.10 6.21 42.53
CA TYR A 816 -16.01 6.46 43.45
C TYR A 816 -14.69 6.03 42.80
N ASP A 817 -13.62 6.71 43.18
CA ASP A 817 -12.26 6.41 42.78
C ASP A 817 -11.38 6.33 44.04
N LEU A 818 -10.60 5.27 44.15
CA LEU A 818 -9.70 4.98 45.27
C LEU A 818 -8.28 4.86 44.74
N LEU A 819 -7.37 5.62 45.34
CA LEU A 819 -5.94 5.57 45.12
C LEU A 819 -5.25 5.31 46.46
N VAL A 820 -4.54 4.19 46.57
CA VAL A 820 -3.76 3.81 47.76
C VAL A 820 -2.29 3.79 47.39
N GLN A 821 -1.48 4.60 48.07
CA GLN A 821 -0.02 4.58 48.04
C GLN A 821 0.49 3.77 49.24
N PHE A 822 1.51 2.93 49.03
CA PHE A 822 2.03 2.07 50.09
C PHE A 822 3.03 2.75 51.04
N ASN A 823 3.83 3.71 50.54
CA ASN A 823 4.89 4.32 51.34
C ASN A 823 5.15 5.81 50.98
N PRO A 824 4.91 6.76 51.92
CA PRO A 824 4.16 6.55 53.16
C PRO A 824 2.76 6.00 52.83
N PHE A 825 2.20 5.17 53.71
CA PHE A 825 0.85 4.67 53.48
C PHE A 825 -0.11 5.86 53.48
N HIS A 826 -0.70 6.15 52.34
CA HIS A 826 -1.63 7.25 52.11
C HIS A 826 -2.72 6.75 51.16
N PHE A 827 -3.96 7.17 51.38
CA PHE A 827 -5.03 6.88 50.44
C PHE A 827 -5.87 8.13 50.19
N ILE A 828 -6.43 8.19 48.99
CA ILE A 828 -7.41 9.18 48.54
C ILE A 828 -8.61 8.39 48.03
N ALA A 829 -9.78 8.67 48.57
CA ALA A 829 -11.05 8.11 48.14
C ALA A 829 -11.99 9.24 47.72
N ASP A 830 -12.16 9.40 46.42
CA ASP A 830 -13.08 10.34 45.79
C ASP A 830 -14.44 9.68 45.58
N LEU A 831 -15.52 10.39 45.89
CA LEU A 831 -16.90 10.01 45.64
C LEU A 831 -17.58 11.14 44.87
N ASP A 832 -18.27 10.77 43.80
CA ASP A 832 -18.84 11.70 42.85
C ASP A 832 -20.23 11.22 42.43
N ALA A 833 -21.25 12.05 42.61
CA ALA A 833 -22.63 11.70 42.31
C ALA A 833 -23.40 12.90 41.78
N GLY A 834 -24.14 12.71 40.70
CA GLY A 834 -24.93 13.76 40.08
C GLY A 834 -26.21 13.25 39.45
N LEU A 835 -27.25 14.09 39.41
CA LEU A 835 -28.46 13.86 38.62
C LEU A 835 -28.97 15.18 38.08
N ALA A 836 -29.02 15.29 36.76
CA ALA A 836 -29.37 16.50 36.02
C ALA A 836 -30.51 16.25 35.01
N LEU A 837 -31.42 17.22 34.88
CA LEU A 837 -32.37 17.39 33.79
C LEU A 837 -31.81 18.44 32.83
N ARG A 838 -31.64 18.09 31.56
CA ARG A 838 -30.94 18.88 30.54
C ARG A 838 -31.80 19.07 29.29
N ASP A 839 -31.57 20.16 28.56
CA ASP A 839 -32.00 20.37 27.16
C ASP A 839 -30.75 20.29 26.28
N GLY A 840 -30.60 19.22 25.49
CA GLY A 840 -29.32 18.89 24.85
C GLY A 840 -28.18 18.70 25.88
N THR A 841 -27.22 19.63 25.89
CA THR A 841 -26.11 19.68 26.85
C THR A 841 -26.32 20.68 27.98
N ASP A 842 -27.33 21.54 27.89
CA ASP A 842 -27.55 22.63 28.84
C ASP A 842 -28.33 22.11 30.06
N GLU A 843 -27.75 22.28 31.24
CA GLU A 843 -28.34 21.83 32.49
C GLU A 843 -29.44 22.80 32.98
N LEU A 844 -30.67 22.29 33.08
CA LEU A 844 -31.83 23.08 33.53
C LEU A 844 -32.01 22.99 35.04
N MET A 845 -31.87 21.78 35.59
CA MET A 845 -31.92 21.52 37.02
C MET A 845 -31.03 20.33 37.35
N GLY A 846 -30.27 20.39 38.44
CA GLY A 846 -29.45 19.27 38.85
C GLY A 846 -29.06 19.29 40.31
N ILE A 847 -28.64 18.13 40.79
CA ILE A 847 -28.01 17.97 42.10
C ILE A 847 -26.66 17.32 41.85
N HIS A 848 -25.60 17.92 42.39
CA HIS A 848 -24.26 17.40 42.33
C HIS A 848 -23.68 17.27 43.74
N VAL A 849 -23.02 16.15 44.02
CA VAL A 849 -22.37 15.87 45.30
C VAL A 849 -21.00 15.30 45.01
N HIS A 850 -19.97 16.00 45.46
CA HIS A 850 -18.59 15.56 45.40
C HIS A 850 -18.02 15.49 46.83
N GLY A 851 -17.27 14.45 47.13
CA GLY A 851 -16.58 14.32 48.40
C GLY A 851 -15.29 13.52 48.26
N GLU A 852 -14.21 14.01 48.85
CA GLU A 852 -12.91 13.36 48.93
C GLU A 852 -12.58 13.05 50.39
N LEU A 853 -12.14 11.83 50.64
CA LEU A 853 -11.56 11.39 51.92
C LEU A 853 -10.11 10.99 51.70
N SER A 854 -9.18 11.71 52.31
CA SER A 854 -7.76 11.34 52.35
C SER A 854 -7.33 10.93 53.76
N GLY A 855 -6.33 10.05 53.86
CA GLY A 855 -5.84 9.52 55.14
C GLY A 855 -4.60 8.64 54.98
N PRO A 856 -4.09 8.00 56.06
CA PRO A 856 -4.70 7.89 57.39
C PRO A 856 -4.27 8.98 58.40
N ASN A 857 -3.15 9.68 58.21
CA ASN A 857 -2.65 10.67 59.19
C ASN A 857 -2.17 11.97 58.52
N PRO A 858 -2.87 13.11 58.71
CA PRO A 858 -4.21 13.22 59.27
C PRO A 858 -5.27 12.68 58.28
N PHE A 859 -6.46 12.34 58.78
CA PHE A 859 -7.62 12.20 57.90
C PHE A 859 -8.11 13.59 57.51
N ARG A 860 -8.44 13.78 56.24
CA ARG A 860 -9.09 15.00 55.75
C ARG A 860 -10.26 14.60 54.87
N ALA A 861 -11.47 15.05 55.24
CA ALA A 861 -12.64 14.95 54.39
C ALA A 861 -13.03 16.33 53.89
N ARG A 862 -13.08 16.49 52.58
CA ARG A 862 -13.59 17.69 51.90
C ARG A 862 -14.73 17.30 50.98
N GLY A 863 -15.67 18.20 50.75
CA GLY A 863 -16.75 17.93 49.81
C GLY A 863 -17.64 19.13 49.57
N GLU A 864 -18.40 19.06 48.50
CA GLU A 864 -19.35 20.08 48.08
C GLU A 864 -20.64 19.40 47.61
N ALA A 865 -21.77 19.94 48.01
CA ALA A 865 -23.08 19.59 47.46
C ALA A 865 -23.72 20.83 46.85
N SER A 866 -24.03 20.79 45.55
CA SER A 866 -24.71 21.86 44.83
C SER A 866 -26.08 21.44 44.32
N ILE A 867 -27.01 22.41 44.29
CA ILE A 867 -28.30 22.28 43.62
C ILE A 867 -28.41 23.41 42.61
N ASP A 868 -28.49 23.05 41.33
CA ASP A 868 -28.63 23.96 40.20
C ASP A 868 -30.10 24.05 39.78
N LEU A 869 -30.64 25.28 39.68
CA LEU A 869 -32.03 25.55 39.33
C LEU A 869 -32.11 26.73 38.36
N PHE A 870 -32.18 26.46 37.05
CA PHE A 870 -32.35 27.38 35.89
C PHE A 870 -31.46 28.64 35.84
N PHE A 871 -31.51 29.49 36.86
CA PHE A 871 -30.88 30.81 36.93
C PHE A 871 -29.97 31.01 38.16
N PHE A 872 -29.94 30.08 39.12
CA PHE A 872 -29.06 30.17 40.29
C PHE A 872 -28.65 28.79 40.82
N SER A 873 -27.47 28.74 41.46
CA SER A 873 -26.90 27.55 42.10
C SER A 873 -26.77 27.77 43.61
N ILE A 874 -27.07 26.74 44.41
CA ILE A 874 -26.85 26.74 45.86
C ILE A 874 -25.84 25.64 46.18
N SER A 875 -24.62 26.04 46.57
CA SER A 875 -23.56 25.13 47.03
C SER A 875 -23.38 25.18 48.54
N ILE A 876 -23.09 24.03 49.14
CA ILE A 876 -22.65 23.88 50.54
C ILE A 876 -21.35 23.07 50.53
N ASP A 877 -20.27 23.66 51.04
CA ASP A 877 -18.96 23.03 51.18
C ASP A 877 -18.64 22.64 52.63
N PHE A 878 -17.78 21.65 52.79
CA PHE A 878 -17.13 21.33 54.06
C PHE A 878 -15.67 20.90 53.83
N ASP A 879 -14.78 21.23 54.77
CA ASP A 879 -13.39 20.75 54.82
C ASP A 879 -13.04 20.52 56.29
N VAL A 880 -12.87 19.25 56.66
CA VAL A 880 -12.64 18.82 58.04
C VAL A 880 -11.44 17.90 58.09
N THR A 881 -10.45 18.27 58.90
CA THR A 881 -9.27 17.44 59.18
C THR A 881 -9.33 16.91 60.61
N TRP A 882 -9.11 15.62 60.81
CA TRP A 882 -9.09 14.97 62.13
C TRP A 882 -8.05 13.85 62.19
N GLY A 883 -7.71 13.42 63.41
CA GLY A 883 -6.64 12.44 63.65
C GLY A 883 -5.36 13.12 64.15
N ASP A 884 -4.50 12.34 64.77
CA ASP A 884 -3.20 12.83 65.22
C ASP A 884 -2.30 13.08 64.00
N ASP A 885 -1.52 14.16 64.02
CA ASP A 885 -0.37 14.28 63.11
C ASP A 885 0.45 13.01 63.23
N ALA A 886 0.94 12.47 62.11
CA ALA A 886 1.67 11.22 62.09
C ALA A 886 2.71 11.22 63.22
N ALA A 887 2.50 10.40 64.24
CA ALA A 887 3.47 10.24 65.31
C ALA A 887 4.81 9.95 64.62
N PRO A 888 5.93 10.63 64.99
CA PRO A 888 7.23 10.31 64.41
C PRO A 888 7.38 8.81 64.58
N GLN A 889 7.42 8.08 63.44
CA GLN A 889 7.49 6.64 63.50
C GLN A 889 8.69 6.33 64.38
N ILE A 890 8.49 5.58 65.47
CA ILE A 890 9.61 4.92 66.12
C ILE A 890 10.01 3.86 65.10
N GLU A 891 10.86 4.28 64.17
CA GLU A 891 11.38 3.44 63.10
C GLU A 891 12.01 2.24 63.79
N ALA A 892 11.47 1.04 63.51
CA ALA A 892 12.07 -0.16 64.05
C ALA A 892 13.53 -0.20 63.59
N GLU A 893 14.46 -0.36 64.53
CA GLU A 893 15.88 -0.37 64.21
C GLU A 893 16.28 -1.73 63.63
N VAL A 894 16.98 -1.72 62.50
CA VAL A 894 17.51 -2.93 61.84
C VAL A 894 19.02 -2.87 61.75
N ASP A 895 19.69 -3.93 62.19
CA ASP A 895 21.12 -4.08 61.99
C ASP A 895 21.37 -4.60 60.58
N VAL A 896 21.94 -3.74 59.73
CA VAL A 896 22.13 -4.01 58.30
C VAL A 896 23.40 -4.83 58.06
N GLN A 897 24.39 -4.77 58.96
CA GLN A 897 25.67 -5.45 58.78
C GLN A 897 25.53 -6.98 58.63
N PRO A 898 24.77 -7.71 59.47
CA PRO A 898 24.57 -9.15 59.32
C PRO A 898 23.92 -9.53 57.98
N LEU A 899 23.02 -8.68 57.44
CA LEU A 899 22.35 -8.93 56.18
C LEU A 899 23.32 -8.87 54.99
N ILE A 900 24.28 -7.94 55.04
CA ILE A 900 25.35 -7.84 54.04
C ILE A 900 26.30 -9.04 54.17
N GLU A 901 26.68 -9.42 55.39
CA GLU A 901 27.54 -10.59 55.63
C GLU A 901 26.91 -11.89 55.13
N ASP A 902 25.61 -12.08 55.35
CA ASP A 902 24.87 -13.24 54.86
C ASP A 902 24.74 -13.21 53.33
N ALA A 903 24.53 -12.03 52.74
CA ALA A 903 24.55 -11.87 51.29
C ALA A 903 25.92 -12.20 50.68
N LEU A 904 27.02 -11.85 51.33
CA LEU A 904 28.37 -12.18 50.84
C LEU A 904 28.71 -13.67 51.00
N LYS A 905 28.10 -14.37 51.97
CA LYS A 905 28.24 -15.83 52.14
C LYS A 905 27.37 -16.64 51.16
N ASP A 906 26.37 -16.02 50.54
CA ASP A 906 25.51 -16.68 49.57
C ASP A 906 26.22 -16.83 48.21
N ASP A 907 26.48 -18.08 47.81
CA ASP A 907 27.11 -18.43 46.53
C ASP A 907 26.41 -17.79 45.32
N ARG A 908 25.11 -17.49 45.41
CA ARG A 908 24.34 -16.89 44.30
C ARG A 908 24.75 -15.46 43.98
N ASN A 909 25.37 -14.76 44.92
CA ASN A 909 25.87 -13.39 44.75
C ASN A 909 27.29 -13.36 44.16
N TRP A 910 27.91 -14.52 43.97
CA TRP A 910 29.19 -14.68 43.31
C TRP A 910 28.98 -15.20 41.87
N LEU A 911 29.33 -14.37 40.90
CA LEU A 911 29.12 -14.65 39.48
C LEU A 911 30.45 -14.82 38.77
N ALA A 912 30.58 -15.94 38.03
CA ALA A 912 31.67 -16.19 37.10
C ALA A 912 31.26 -15.75 35.69
N THR A 913 31.45 -14.47 35.37
CA THR A 913 31.05 -13.88 34.08
C THR A 913 32.16 -14.02 33.03
N LEU A 914 31.82 -14.33 31.78
CA LEU A 914 32.79 -14.30 30.69
C LEU A 914 33.11 -12.84 30.31
N PRO A 915 34.37 -12.47 30.04
CA PRO A 915 34.76 -11.17 29.51
C PRO A 915 34.02 -10.80 28.23
N ALA A 916 33.85 -9.50 28.00
CA ALA A 916 33.26 -9.01 26.76
C ALA A 916 34.02 -9.58 25.55
N ASN A 917 33.29 -9.97 24.50
CA ASN A 917 33.79 -10.65 23.30
C ASN A 917 34.23 -12.12 23.43
N THR A 918 34.08 -12.75 24.62
CA THR A 918 34.33 -14.18 24.82
C THR A 918 33.02 -14.97 24.80
N HIS A 919 32.95 -16.05 24.00
CA HIS A 919 31.76 -16.88 23.87
C HIS A 919 31.99 -18.28 24.42
N GLN A 920 31.00 -18.84 25.10
CA GLN A 920 31.04 -20.22 25.54
C GLN A 920 30.83 -21.16 24.34
N ASN A 921 31.93 -21.66 23.78
CA ASN A 921 31.91 -22.48 22.56
C ASN A 921 31.53 -23.95 22.78
N VAL A 922 31.28 -24.36 24.02
CA VAL A 922 30.90 -25.73 24.39
C VAL A 922 29.76 -25.73 25.40
N THR A 923 28.74 -26.54 25.16
CA THR A 923 27.68 -26.79 26.14
C THR A 923 28.25 -27.66 27.26
N LEU A 924 28.35 -27.11 28.47
CA LEU A 924 28.75 -27.88 29.65
C LEU A 924 27.52 -28.54 30.27
N LYS A 925 27.67 -29.81 30.68
CA LYS A 925 26.63 -30.49 31.47
C LYS A 925 26.45 -29.72 32.78
N LYS A 926 25.20 -29.45 33.17
CA LYS A 926 24.89 -28.87 34.48
C LYS A 926 25.47 -29.77 35.58
N LEU A 927 26.35 -29.21 36.41
CA LEU A 927 26.92 -29.88 37.56
C LEU A 927 26.01 -29.62 38.76
N GLU A 928 25.64 -30.69 39.48
CA GLU A 928 25.06 -30.55 40.82
C GLU A 928 26.22 -30.35 41.79
N LEU A 929 26.38 -29.11 42.25
CA LEU A 929 27.45 -28.73 43.17
C LEU A 929 26.93 -28.76 44.61
N PRO A 930 27.75 -29.22 45.57
CA PRO A 930 27.47 -28.98 46.99
C PRO A 930 27.35 -27.47 47.27
N PRO A 931 26.64 -27.06 48.33
CA PRO A 931 26.72 -25.69 48.85
C PRO A 931 28.18 -25.28 49.09
N GLU A 932 28.51 -24.01 48.89
CA GLU A 932 29.84 -23.39 49.05
C GLU A 932 30.86 -23.71 47.94
N GLN A 933 30.41 -24.16 46.75
CA GLN A 933 31.28 -24.42 45.60
C GLN A 933 30.84 -23.71 44.34
N ILE A 934 31.69 -22.82 43.83
CA ILE A 934 31.50 -22.11 42.57
C ILE A 934 32.38 -22.73 41.48
N VAL A 935 31.78 -23.16 40.38
CA VAL A 935 32.53 -23.63 39.20
C VAL A 935 32.75 -22.48 38.24
N MET A 936 34.01 -22.13 38.06
CA MET A 936 34.45 -21.07 37.16
C MET A 936 34.91 -21.66 35.82
N ASN A 937 34.44 -21.08 34.71
CA ASN A 937 35.03 -21.36 33.41
C ASN A 937 36.47 -20.82 33.39
N PRO A 938 37.46 -21.51 32.79
CA PRO A 938 38.84 -21.02 32.69
C PRO A 938 39.00 -19.61 32.11
N PHE A 939 38.02 -19.16 31.32
CA PHE A 939 37.99 -17.82 30.73
C PHE A 939 37.06 -16.83 31.44
N ALA A 940 36.33 -17.25 32.48
CA ALA A 940 35.48 -16.34 33.24
C ALA A 940 36.32 -15.44 34.15
N VAL A 941 35.72 -14.35 34.60
CA VAL A 941 36.19 -13.46 35.64
C VAL A 941 35.20 -13.56 36.79
N LEU A 942 35.73 -13.69 38.00
CA LEU A 942 34.91 -13.71 39.21
C LEU A 942 34.46 -12.28 39.54
N SER A 943 33.21 -12.14 39.93
CA SER A 943 32.61 -10.91 40.44
C SER A 943 31.72 -11.25 41.62
N VAL A 944 31.61 -10.32 42.56
CA VAL A 944 30.69 -10.39 43.69
C VAL A 944 29.82 -9.15 43.66
N SER A 945 28.50 -9.33 43.80
CA SER A 945 27.51 -8.24 43.79
C SER A 945 26.45 -8.56 44.84
N GLN A 946 26.29 -7.69 45.83
CA GLN A 946 25.21 -7.83 46.82
C GLN A 946 24.12 -6.79 46.55
N LYS A 947 22.85 -7.19 46.73
CA LYS A 947 21.68 -6.37 46.41
C LYS A 947 20.96 -5.84 47.65
N ILE A 948 21.60 -5.89 48.82
CA ILE A 948 20.99 -5.49 50.10
C ILE A 948 21.05 -3.97 50.25
N VAL A 949 22.21 -3.36 50.01
CA VAL A 949 22.42 -1.90 50.09
C VAL A 949 23.33 -1.38 48.99
N PRO A 950 23.21 -0.11 48.57
CA PRO A 950 24.27 0.53 47.79
C PRO A 950 25.55 0.71 48.65
N LEU A 951 26.68 0.25 48.13
CA LEU A 951 28.00 0.40 48.77
C LEU A 951 28.58 1.79 48.52
N GLY A 952 29.33 2.32 49.50
CA GLY A 952 29.91 3.65 49.44
C GLY A 952 28.91 4.80 49.66
N PHE A 953 27.62 4.48 49.82
CA PHE A 953 26.51 5.42 49.94
C PHE A 953 25.98 5.49 51.39
N GLU A 954 25.49 6.65 51.81
CA GLU A 954 24.93 6.84 53.15
C GLU A 954 23.46 6.38 53.23
N ILE A 955 23.17 5.53 54.22
CA ILE A 955 21.88 4.90 54.42
C ILE A 955 21.23 5.49 55.66
N ASN A 956 20.22 6.33 55.45
CA ASN A 956 19.44 6.95 56.52
C ASN A 956 18.16 6.17 56.83
N LYS A 957 17.72 5.33 55.88
CA LYS A 957 16.51 4.52 55.92
C LYS A 957 16.82 3.14 55.33
N PHE A 958 16.18 2.08 55.78
CA PHE A 958 16.29 0.75 55.17
C PHE A 958 14.89 0.15 55.02
N GLY A 959 14.29 0.30 53.84
CA GLY A 959 12.88 -0.02 53.62
C GLY A 959 11.97 0.90 54.43
N ASN A 960 11.43 0.43 55.56
CA ASN A 960 10.62 1.23 56.50
C ASN A 960 11.26 1.34 57.90
N GLN A 961 12.54 0.97 58.00
CA GLN A 961 13.25 0.79 59.27
C GLN A 961 14.45 1.72 59.34
N LYS A 962 14.90 2.05 60.55
CA LYS A 962 16.11 2.85 60.75
C LYS A 962 17.32 1.92 60.83
N PRO A 963 18.38 2.14 60.03
CA PRO A 963 19.61 1.38 60.20
C PRO A 963 20.22 1.64 61.59
N LYS A 964 20.54 0.55 62.29
CA LYS A 964 21.13 0.57 63.62
C LYS A 964 22.65 0.58 63.53
N GLY A 965 23.28 1.60 64.09
CA GLY A 965 24.75 1.70 64.13
C GLY A 965 25.33 2.30 62.85
N THR A 966 26.10 1.53 62.09
CA THR A 966 26.81 2.01 60.90
C THR A 966 25.85 2.23 59.73
N THR A 967 25.91 3.41 59.10
CA THR A 967 25.04 3.82 57.99
C THR A 967 25.72 3.79 56.62
N ARG A 968 27.03 3.52 56.57
CA ARG A 968 27.81 3.46 55.32
C ARG A 968 28.65 2.19 55.29
N PHE A 969 28.49 1.42 54.23
CA PHE A 969 29.19 0.15 54.03
C PHE A 969 30.00 0.19 52.75
N ASP A 970 31.21 -0.36 52.77
CA ASP A 970 32.04 -0.50 51.58
C ASP A 970 32.72 -1.87 51.56
N LEU A 971 33.04 -2.35 50.36
CA LEU A 971 33.73 -3.60 50.11
C LEU A 971 35.10 -3.29 49.49
N THR A 972 36.16 -3.78 50.11
CA THR A 972 37.55 -3.61 49.65
C THR A 972 38.25 -4.95 49.49
N SER A 973 39.11 -5.06 48.47
CA SER A 973 39.97 -6.23 48.22
C SER A 973 41.37 -5.98 48.81
N GLY A 974 41.97 -7.00 49.44
CA GLY A 974 43.27 -6.89 50.12
C GLY A 974 44.51 -7.04 49.22
N ASP A 975 44.39 -7.65 48.04
CA ASP A 975 45.55 -8.11 47.25
C ASP A 975 45.36 -8.04 45.72
N SER A 976 44.28 -7.44 45.20
CA SER A 976 44.00 -7.42 43.76
C SER A 976 43.37 -6.10 43.30
N ALA A 977 43.80 -5.64 42.11
CA ALA A 977 43.13 -4.54 41.42
C ALA A 977 41.73 -5.00 41.01
N THR A 978 40.72 -4.22 41.39
CA THR A 978 39.30 -4.55 41.20
C THR A 978 38.58 -3.40 40.51
N GLU A 979 37.53 -3.72 39.75
CA GLU A 979 36.59 -2.75 39.19
C GLU A 979 35.29 -2.76 40.03
N GLU A 980 34.59 -1.63 40.11
CA GLU A 980 33.27 -1.58 40.75
C GLU A 980 32.24 -2.35 39.93
N VAL A 981 31.36 -3.08 40.60
CA VAL A 981 30.13 -3.62 40.01
C VAL A 981 28.98 -2.75 40.49
N ARG A 982 28.05 -2.40 39.59
CA ARG A 982 26.86 -1.60 39.89
C ARG A 982 25.58 -2.40 39.67
N GLU A 983 24.58 -2.16 40.50
CA GLU A 983 23.23 -2.73 40.41
C GLU A 983 22.19 -1.64 40.64
N GLU A 984 20.93 -1.91 40.28
CA GLU A 984 19.83 -0.98 40.49
C GLU A 984 19.34 -0.99 41.93
N PHE A 985 19.30 0.18 42.56
CA PHE A 985 18.75 0.39 43.90
C PHE A 985 17.66 1.45 43.87
N ALA A 986 16.57 1.19 44.60
CA ALA A 986 15.51 2.17 44.82
C ALA A 986 15.92 3.14 45.93
N ILE A 987 16.34 4.35 45.57
CA ILE A 987 16.92 5.34 46.50
C ILE A 987 15.97 5.70 47.64
N ALA A 988 14.66 5.74 47.37
CA ALA A 988 13.63 6.01 48.37
C ALA A 988 13.56 4.98 49.53
N ASN A 989 14.18 3.80 49.36
CA ASN A 989 14.33 2.81 50.41
C ASN A 989 15.56 3.06 51.31
N PHE A 990 16.52 3.87 50.85
CA PHE A 990 17.80 4.11 51.52
C PHE A 990 17.97 5.52 52.08
N GLN A 991 17.27 6.51 51.50
CA GLN A 991 17.23 7.90 51.97
C GLN A 991 15.79 8.40 52.22
N HIS A 992 15.69 9.43 53.06
CA HIS A 992 14.44 10.19 53.24
C HIS A 992 14.32 11.22 52.13
N LEU A 993 13.41 10.98 51.19
CA LEU A 993 13.05 11.92 50.13
C LEU A 993 11.69 12.56 50.44
N SER A 994 11.53 13.85 50.13
CA SER A 994 10.21 14.51 50.14
C SER A 994 9.30 13.95 49.04
N ASP A 995 7.98 14.18 49.13
CA ASP A 995 7.03 13.63 48.16
C ASP A 995 7.23 14.21 46.75
N ASP A 996 7.58 15.49 46.65
CA ASP A 996 7.94 16.12 45.36
C ASP A 996 9.22 15.49 44.77
N GLU A 997 10.21 15.18 45.60
CA GLU A 997 11.45 14.51 45.14
C GLU A 997 11.23 13.06 44.73
N LYS A 998 10.32 12.33 45.38
CA LYS A 998 9.94 10.97 44.95
C LYS A 998 9.26 10.97 43.58
N LEU A 999 8.54 12.04 43.25
CA LEU A 999 7.87 12.21 41.95
C LEU A 999 8.82 12.73 40.87
N ALA A 1000 9.85 13.50 41.25
CA ALA A 1000 10.81 14.10 40.31
C ALA A 1000 12.02 13.21 39.99
N ARG A 1001 12.48 12.38 40.94
CA ARG A 1001 13.67 11.53 40.79
C ARG A 1001 13.33 10.18 40.17
N LYS A 1002 14.33 9.50 39.61
CA LYS A 1002 14.18 8.15 39.06
C LYS A 1002 13.87 7.14 40.17
N SER A 1003 12.94 6.20 39.91
CA SER A 1003 12.56 5.15 40.86
C SER A 1003 13.71 4.20 41.21
N PHE A 1004 14.64 3.97 40.28
CA PHE A 1004 15.82 3.13 40.45
C PHE A 1004 17.04 3.82 39.83
N GLU A 1005 18.20 3.67 40.48
CA GLU A 1005 19.49 4.18 39.98
C GLU A 1005 20.59 3.12 40.11
N GLN A 1006 21.55 3.11 39.17
CA GLN A 1006 22.69 2.19 39.20
C GLN A 1006 23.75 2.66 40.19
N MET A 1007 23.88 1.94 41.30
CA MET A 1007 24.83 2.24 42.37
C MET A 1007 25.79 1.10 42.60
N ARG A 1008 26.94 1.40 43.20
CA ARG A 1008 27.96 0.41 43.52
C ARG A 1008 27.38 -0.70 44.42
N SER A 1009 27.52 -1.95 44.01
CA SER A 1009 26.95 -3.14 44.67
C SER A 1009 28.02 -4.17 45.05
N GLY A 1010 29.21 -4.10 44.44
CA GLY A 1010 30.30 -5.03 44.72
C GLY A 1010 31.56 -4.79 43.89
N LEU A 1011 32.31 -5.87 43.65
CA LEU A 1011 33.65 -5.84 43.06
C LEU A 1011 33.83 -6.92 41.98
N ARG A 1012 34.56 -6.58 40.94
CA ARG A 1012 35.04 -7.49 39.88
C ARG A 1012 36.56 -7.64 40.00
N PHE A 1013 37.07 -8.87 39.98
CA PHE A 1013 38.48 -9.17 40.28
C PHE A 1013 39.46 -9.05 39.08
N SER A 1014 39.03 -8.50 37.95
CA SER A 1014 39.88 -8.25 36.76
C SER A 1014 39.70 -6.82 36.26
N THR A 1015 40.79 -6.17 35.85
CA THR A 1015 40.81 -4.77 35.34
C THR A 1015 40.76 -4.67 33.80
N GLY A 1016 40.16 -5.67 33.14
CA GLY A 1016 40.04 -5.70 31.68
C GLY A 1016 39.47 -6.99 31.11
N ASP A 1017 39.05 -6.93 29.84
CA ASP A 1017 38.37 -8.03 29.13
C ASP A 1017 39.29 -8.94 28.31
N SER A 1018 40.62 -8.84 28.47
CA SER A 1018 41.58 -9.62 27.70
C SER A 1018 41.82 -11.01 28.30
N SER A 1019 41.61 -12.07 27.52
CA SER A 1019 42.03 -13.43 27.90
C SER A 1019 43.55 -13.59 27.70
N GLN A 1020 44.28 -13.95 28.75
CA GLN A 1020 45.67 -14.42 28.62
C GLN A 1020 45.70 -15.93 28.36
N THR A 1021 46.63 -16.40 27.54
CA THR A 1021 46.86 -17.84 27.32
C THR A 1021 48.07 -18.32 28.11
N GLY A 1022 47.99 -19.52 28.69
CA GLY A 1022 49.14 -20.16 29.34
C GLY A 1022 50.25 -20.57 28.37
N ALA A 1023 51.28 -21.26 28.87
CA ALA A 1023 52.38 -21.76 28.05
C ALA A 1023 51.87 -22.66 26.91
N ASN A 1024 52.34 -22.41 25.68
CA ASN A 1024 51.99 -23.25 24.53
C ASN A 1024 52.47 -24.68 24.74
N VAL A 1025 51.55 -25.64 24.71
CA VAL A 1025 51.87 -27.08 24.76
C VAL A 1025 51.67 -27.66 23.37
N ASP A 1026 52.77 -27.99 22.69
CA ASP A 1026 52.73 -28.72 21.43
C ASP A 1026 52.38 -30.20 21.69
N LYS A 1027 51.33 -30.71 21.03
CA LYS A 1027 50.92 -32.10 21.11
C LYS A 1027 50.77 -32.69 19.71
N ASP A 1028 51.52 -33.74 19.43
CA ASP A 1028 51.37 -34.52 18.21
C ASP A 1028 49.97 -35.17 18.15
N VAL A 1029 49.13 -34.70 17.22
CA VAL A 1029 47.78 -35.25 17.02
C VAL A 1029 47.83 -36.34 15.94
N THR A 1030 47.49 -37.57 16.31
CA THR A 1030 47.33 -38.69 15.37
C THR A 1030 45.84 -39.03 15.27
N TYR A 1031 45.29 -39.06 14.07
CA TYR A 1031 43.86 -39.27 13.84
C TYR A 1031 43.57 -40.75 13.55
N GLU A 1032 42.52 -41.32 14.14
CA GLU A 1032 42.03 -42.67 13.77
C GLU A 1032 40.85 -42.51 12.81
N LEU A 1033 40.99 -43.00 11.58
CA LEU A 1033 39.91 -42.94 10.59
C LEU A 1033 39.01 -44.17 10.73
N SER A 1034 37.70 -43.98 10.91
CA SER A 1034 36.73 -45.07 10.88
C SER A 1034 35.55 -44.75 9.97
N TYR A 1035 35.08 -45.75 9.21
CA TYR A 1035 33.92 -45.62 8.34
C TYR A 1035 32.69 -46.21 9.04
N VAL A 1036 31.67 -45.39 9.29
CA VAL A 1036 30.38 -45.84 9.84
C VAL A 1036 29.42 -46.13 8.69
N HIS A 1037 29.19 -47.42 8.38
CA HIS A 1037 28.20 -47.84 7.38
C HIS A 1037 26.78 -47.84 8.00
N ARG A 1038 25.77 -47.38 7.26
CA ARG A 1038 24.35 -47.29 7.71
C ARG A 1038 23.65 -48.65 7.98
N LYS A 1039 24.32 -49.80 7.84
CA LYS A 1039 23.81 -51.10 8.33
C LYS A 1039 24.46 -51.41 9.69
N ARG A 1040 23.61 -51.53 10.72
CA ARG A 1040 23.94 -51.77 12.13
C ARG A 1040 25.22 -52.59 12.36
N GLY A 1041 26.18 -51.99 13.07
CA GLY A 1041 27.12 -52.71 13.94
C GLY A 1041 28.53 -53.01 13.42
N LEU A 1042 28.93 -52.55 12.23
CA LEU A 1042 30.32 -52.73 11.76
C LEU A 1042 31.06 -51.39 11.64
N THR A 1043 32.03 -51.17 12.53
CA THR A 1043 32.99 -50.07 12.43
C THR A 1043 34.29 -50.62 11.83
N ILE A 1044 34.64 -50.21 10.61
CA ILE A 1044 35.92 -50.56 10.00
C ILE A 1044 36.94 -49.48 10.41
N ARG A 1045 37.94 -49.86 11.21
CA ARG A 1045 39.06 -49.00 11.59
C ARG A 1045 40.10 -49.01 10.46
N ALA A 1046 40.32 -47.87 9.83
CA ALA A 1046 41.22 -47.70 8.68
C ALA A 1046 42.64 -47.24 9.08
N GLY A 1047 43.04 -47.49 10.33
CA GLY A 1047 44.38 -47.19 10.86
C GLY A 1047 44.56 -45.75 11.32
N LEU A 1048 45.69 -45.51 12.00
CA LEU A 1048 46.14 -44.20 12.47
C LEU A 1048 46.76 -43.42 11.29
N VAL A 1049 46.21 -42.25 11.00
CA VAL A 1049 46.68 -41.34 9.97
C VAL A 1049 47.26 -40.09 10.63
N ARG A 1050 48.51 -39.76 10.30
CA ARG A 1050 49.16 -38.50 10.71
C ARG A 1050 48.85 -37.46 9.63
N LEU A 1051 48.02 -36.48 9.96
CA LEU A 1051 47.67 -35.40 9.04
C LEU A 1051 48.87 -34.46 8.88
N PHE A 1052 49.32 -34.25 7.64
CA PHE A 1052 50.36 -33.26 7.35
C PHE A 1052 49.86 -31.86 7.75
N GLY A 1053 50.73 -31.05 8.38
CA GLY A 1053 50.34 -29.73 8.91
C GLY A 1053 49.71 -28.80 7.87
N SER A 1054 50.16 -28.87 6.62
CA SER A 1054 49.56 -28.14 5.50
C SER A 1054 48.11 -28.57 5.22
N VAL A 1055 47.85 -29.87 5.22
CA VAL A 1055 46.52 -30.47 4.99
C VAL A 1055 45.59 -30.19 6.17
N PHE A 1056 46.11 -30.26 7.41
CA PHE A 1056 45.34 -29.86 8.59
C PHE A 1056 44.98 -28.37 8.55
N SER A 1057 45.90 -27.48 8.17
CA SER A 1057 45.62 -26.05 8.02
C SER A 1057 44.57 -25.77 6.93
N MET A 1058 44.59 -26.54 5.84
CA MET A 1058 43.64 -26.41 4.74
C MET A 1058 42.25 -26.92 5.17
N PHE A 1059 42.18 -28.03 5.88
CA PHE A 1059 40.91 -28.56 6.40
C PHE A 1059 40.36 -27.72 7.55
N SER A 1060 41.21 -27.18 8.43
CA SER A 1060 40.76 -26.27 9.49
C SER A 1060 40.29 -24.94 8.90
N GLY A 1061 40.91 -24.44 7.83
CA GLY A 1061 40.47 -23.25 7.10
C GLY A 1061 39.15 -23.40 6.33
N ALA A 1062 38.81 -24.62 5.91
CA ALA A 1062 37.57 -24.93 5.19
C ALA A 1062 36.44 -25.51 6.06
N GLY A 1063 36.72 -25.76 7.34
CA GLY A 1063 35.81 -26.40 8.29
C GLY A 1063 34.60 -25.55 8.67
N ALA A 1064 33.57 -26.21 9.21
CA ALA A 1064 32.35 -25.52 9.69
C ALA A 1064 32.67 -24.44 10.75
N VAL A 1065 33.72 -24.64 11.55
CA VAL A 1065 34.16 -23.72 12.61
C VAL A 1065 34.73 -22.41 12.03
N THR A 1066 35.49 -22.46 10.93
CA THR A 1066 36.06 -21.27 10.25
C THR A 1066 35.09 -20.60 9.28
N LYS A 1067 34.06 -21.32 8.81
CA LYS A 1067 32.93 -20.76 8.06
C LYS A 1067 31.87 -20.12 8.95
N ASN A 1068 31.90 -20.37 10.26
CA ASN A 1068 31.00 -19.75 11.22
C ASN A 1068 31.22 -18.23 11.25
N LYS A 1069 30.14 -17.45 11.26
CA LYS A 1069 30.18 -15.98 11.36
C LYS A 1069 30.90 -15.46 12.61
N PHE A 1070 30.98 -16.28 13.66
CA PHE A 1070 31.66 -15.97 14.91
C PHE A 1070 33.13 -16.44 14.95
N ALA A 1071 33.66 -17.00 13.85
CA ALA A 1071 35.04 -17.46 13.79
C ALA A 1071 36.02 -16.29 13.95
N VAL A 1072 37.02 -16.46 14.82
CA VAL A 1072 38.08 -15.46 15.03
C VAL A 1072 38.78 -15.09 13.73
N SER A 1073 39.00 -16.05 12.83
CA SER A 1073 39.61 -15.82 11.51
C SER A 1073 38.81 -14.91 10.57
N ARG A 1074 37.49 -14.73 10.80
CA ARG A 1074 36.65 -13.78 10.05
C ARG A 1074 36.51 -12.42 10.73
N ARG A 1075 36.76 -12.32 12.05
CA ARG A 1075 36.76 -11.03 12.78
C ARG A 1075 37.97 -10.14 12.46
N ILE A 1076 39.07 -10.70 11.96
CA ILE A 1076 40.33 -9.96 11.69
C ILE A 1076 40.30 -9.25 10.33
N GLY A 1077 39.24 -9.41 9.53
CA GLY A 1077 39.14 -8.89 8.16
C GLY A 1077 38.48 -7.51 7.98
N GLY A 1078 38.19 -6.79 9.06
CA GLY A 1078 37.73 -5.41 9.01
C GLY A 1078 38.66 -4.53 9.82
N THR A 1079 38.94 -3.31 9.35
CA THR A 1079 39.57 -2.25 10.15
C THR A 1079 38.96 -2.29 11.55
N PRO A 1080 39.74 -2.48 12.63
CA PRO A 1080 39.17 -2.46 13.97
C PRO A 1080 38.36 -1.17 14.07
N ILE A 1081 37.05 -1.31 14.33
CA ILE A 1081 36.18 -0.16 14.53
C ILE A 1081 36.90 0.68 15.59
N ALA A 1082 37.21 1.93 15.27
CA ALA A 1082 37.88 2.83 16.20
C ALA A 1082 37.14 2.70 17.53
N LYS A 1083 37.89 2.46 18.62
CA LYS A 1083 37.31 2.34 19.95
C LYS A 1083 36.52 3.63 20.19
N VAL A 1084 35.20 3.55 20.12
CA VAL A 1084 34.34 4.68 20.46
C VAL A 1084 34.32 4.65 21.98
N ASP A 1085 35.19 5.44 22.60
CA ASP A 1085 35.04 5.74 24.03
C ASP A 1085 33.78 6.60 24.15
N VAL A 1086 32.68 5.97 24.53
CA VAL A 1086 31.47 6.67 24.97
C VAL A 1086 31.71 7.05 26.42
N GLU A 1087 31.78 8.34 26.72
CA GLU A 1087 31.82 8.80 28.11
C GLU A 1087 30.47 8.47 28.77
N GLU A 1088 30.51 7.75 29.89
CA GLU A 1088 29.32 7.45 30.68
C GLU A 1088 28.68 8.77 31.17
N PRO A 1089 27.33 8.90 31.17
CA PRO A 1089 26.67 10.05 31.78
C PRO A 1089 27.12 10.24 33.22
N GLU A 1090 27.63 11.42 33.54
CA GLU A 1090 28.00 11.79 34.92
C GLU A 1090 27.07 12.91 35.40
N PHE A 1091 26.78 12.94 36.69
CA PHE A 1091 26.11 14.02 37.38
C PHE A 1091 27.15 14.86 38.12
N ARG A 1092 27.02 16.18 38.06
CA ARG A 1092 28.00 17.12 38.60
C ARG A 1092 27.32 18.06 39.59
N VAL A 1093 28.00 18.31 40.71
CA VAL A 1093 27.58 19.35 41.67
C VAL A 1093 28.14 20.69 41.18
N VAL A 1094 27.22 21.56 40.75
CA VAL A 1094 27.54 22.86 40.19
C VAL A 1094 26.98 23.98 41.06
N ASN A 1095 27.56 25.17 40.92
CA ASN A 1095 27.02 26.37 41.55
C ASN A 1095 25.76 26.83 40.80
N GLY A 1096 24.66 27.04 41.52
CA GLY A 1096 23.35 27.40 40.96
C GLY A 1096 23.31 28.79 40.31
N THR A 1097 24.38 29.58 40.39
CA THR A 1097 24.46 30.91 39.75
C THR A 1097 25.25 30.94 38.43
N ASP A 1098 26.29 30.12 38.28
CA ASP A 1098 27.17 30.13 37.11
C ASP A 1098 27.31 28.75 36.44
N LEU A 1099 26.68 27.72 37.00
CA LEU A 1099 26.69 26.34 36.52
C LEU A 1099 28.10 25.73 36.39
N THR A 1100 29.10 26.34 37.04
CA THR A 1100 30.47 25.81 37.06
C THR A 1100 30.62 24.76 38.16
N LEU A 1101 31.53 23.80 37.92
CA LEU A 1101 31.85 22.76 38.89
C LEU A 1101 32.39 23.41 40.18
N HIS A 1102 31.80 23.10 41.33
CA HIS A 1102 32.16 23.77 42.59
C HIS A 1102 33.58 23.39 43.09
N GLY A 1103 34.12 22.23 42.68
CA GLY A 1103 35.45 21.73 43.06
C GLY A 1103 35.85 20.45 42.31
N GLU A 1104 37.16 20.16 42.23
CA GLU A 1104 37.68 18.94 41.58
C GLU A 1104 37.16 17.67 42.27
N GLY A 1105 36.63 16.72 41.49
CA GLY A 1105 36.12 15.43 42.00
C GLY A 1105 34.63 15.41 42.38
N LEU A 1106 33.87 16.48 42.13
CA LEU A 1106 32.42 16.54 42.37
C LEU A 1106 31.59 16.03 41.19
N SER A 1107 32.00 14.89 40.62
CA SER A 1107 31.23 14.14 39.64
C SER A 1107 30.90 12.75 40.17
N ALA A 1108 29.70 12.28 39.87
CA ALA A 1108 29.20 10.98 40.28
C ALA A 1108 28.49 10.30 39.11
N LYS A 1109 28.43 8.97 39.12
CA LYS A 1109 27.81 8.21 38.02
C LYS A 1109 26.29 8.07 38.16
N SER A 1110 25.75 8.33 39.35
CA SER A 1110 24.31 8.41 39.60
C SER A 1110 23.91 9.76 40.16
N GLU A 1111 22.64 10.12 39.99
CA GLU A 1111 22.10 11.40 40.47
C GLU A 1111 22.09 11.40 42.00
N ALA A 1112 21.76 10.27 42.61
CA ALA A 1112 21.80 10.07 44.06
C ALA A 1112 23.21 10.23 44.65
N GLU A 1113 24.25 9.68 44.01
CA GLU A 1113 25.64 9.85 44.45
C GLU A 1113 26.08 11.32 44.38
N ALA A 1114 25.63 12.06 43.35
CA ALA A 1114 25.91 13.49 43.22
C ALA A 1114 25.16 14.34 44.27
N TRP A 1115 23.92 13.99 44.60
CA TRP A 1115 23.19 14.61 45.71
C TRP A 1115 23.84 14.31 47.07
N GLN A 1116 24.40 13.12 47.27
CA GLN A 1116 25.18 12.85 48.48
C GLN A 1116 26.42 13.75 48.56
N LEU A 1117 27.18 13.93 47.46
CA LEU A 1117 28.32 14.86 47.43
C LEU A 1117 27.89 16.30 47.70
N HIS A 1118 26.74 16.72 47.17
CA HIS A 1118 26.13 18.00 47.48
C HIS A 1118 25.84 18.15 48.98
N ASP A 1119 25.19 17.15 49.59
CA ASP A 1119 24.79 17.20 50.99
C ASP A 1119 26.00 17.14 51.93
N GLU A 1120 27.03 16.37 51.59
CA GLU A 1120 28.32 16.34 52.30
C GLU A 1120 28.98 17.74 52.30
N LEU A 1121 29.00 18.43 51.15
CA LEU A 1121 29.53 19.80 51.05
C LEU A 1121 28.71 20.81 51.86
N VAL A 1122 27.38 20.72 51.82
CA VAL A 1122 26.50 21.59 52.60
C VAL A 1122 26.63 21.33 54.11
N ALA A 1123 26.90 20.08 54.50
CA ALA A 1123 27.17 19.73 55.90
C ALA A 1123 28.52 20.29 56.38
N GLU A 1124 29.54 20.33 55.52
CA GLU A 1124 30.84 20.94 55.82
C GLU A 1124 30.81 22.48 55.82
N ASP A 1125 30.08 23.10 54.89
CA ASP A 1125 29.84 24.54 54.82
C ASP A 1125 28.34 24.87 54.65
N PRO A 1126 27.62 25.14 55.75
CA PRO A 1126 26.20 25.48 55.72
C PRO A 1126 25.84 26.72 54.90
N SER A 1127 26.82 27.58 54.54
CA SER A 1127 26.58 28.76 53.71
C SER A 1127 26.32 28.45 52.22
N LEU A 1128 26.55 27.20 51.80
CA LEU A 1128 26.31 26.67 50.46
C LEU A 1128 24.88 26.17 50.24
N GLN A 1129 24.07 26.08 51.30
CA GLN A 1129 22.69 25.60 51.23
C GLN A 1129 21.86 26.48 50.28
N GLY A 1130 21.26 25.87 49.25
CA GLY A 1130 20.46 26.55 48.22
C GLY A 1130 21.29 27.31 47.16
N ARG A 1131 22.62 27.16 47.16
CA ARG A 1131 23.53 27.73 46.15
C ARG A 1131 24.19 26.68 45.27
N LEU A 1132 24.00 25.41 45.56
CA LEU A 1132 24.48 24.29 44.77
C LEU A 1132 23.29 23.57 44.11
N GLN A 1133 23.54 22.96 42.96
CA GLN A 1133 22.57 22.15 42.24
C GLN A 1133 23.28 20.95 41.60
N VAL A 1134 22.58 19.82 41.50
CA VAL A 1134 23.03 18.66 40.74
C VAL A 1134 22.48 18.74 39.33
N MET A 1135 23.34 18.60 38.33
CA MET A 1135 22.96 18.59 36.91
C MET A 1135 23.65 17.46 36.16
N SER A 1136 23.02 16.99 35.08
CA SER A 1136 23.66 16.03 34.19
C SER A 1136 24.77 16.70 33.38
N SER A 1137 25.87 15.97 33.14
CA SER A 1137 26.97 16.43 32.29
C SER A 1137 26.51 16.82 30.88
N TYR A 1138 25.45 16.17 30.37
CA TYR A 1138 24.84 16.51 29.08
C TYR A 1138 24.17 17.88 29.08
N GLU A 1139 23.40 18.21 30.11
CA GLU A 1139 22.72 19.51 30.25
C GLU A 1139 23.72 20.66 30.42
N LEU A 1140 24.87 20.41 31.04
CA LEU A 1140 25.96 21.38 31.18
C LEU A 1140 26.71 21.64 29.87
N SER A 1141 26.73 20.67 28.95
CA SER A 1141 27.41 20.80 27.65
C SER A 1141 26.60 21.55 26.59
N GLU A 1142 25.27 21.62 26.74
CA GLU A 1142 24.38 22.44 25.90
C GLU A 1142 24.34 23.91 26.33
N ALA A 1143 24.68 24.19 27.59
CA ALA A 1143 24.68 25.54 28.18
C ALA A 1143 26.01 26.30 28.05
N ALA A 1144 27.09 25.63 27.61
CA ALA A 1144 28.42 26.20 27.36
C ALA A 1144 28.65 26.42 25.85
#